data_AF-A0A848AY63-F1
#
_entry.id   AF-A0A848AY63-F1
#
_cell.length_a   1.000
_cell.length_b   1.000
_cell.length_c   1.000
_cell.angle_alpha   90.00
_cell.angle_beta   90.00
_cell.angle_gamma   90.00
#
_symmetry.space_group_name_H-M   'P 1'
#
loop_
_entity.id
_entity.type
_entity.pdbx_description
1 polymer ?
#
loop_
_entity_poly.entity_id
_entity_poly.type
_entity_poly.pdbx_seq_one_letter_code
_entity_poly.pdbx_strand_id
1 'polypeptide(L)'
;MSKIQESLDAIGRFLDAADQSSTPAMRSVAEVYRAACVEVNARLGECRKLIDAGLLSEAERLNRRLSPSLTERAGMLDFPRCAEWCEFCRLYDWPSPPPIDRATVEKLAAGVALAADLNALVRRWRLVARDGGSAEKIRVLRQLVAADPAGSRVWKENLAEVERSRFAELLRDGKLAAEHGDVAELQRIYSELVSPELLTQPERGPLAELAAALAELQQKELRRREETLLDGIASAYSAMDRNALERKLEEWRILCSEPGFQPAQNGLRQVEDARKWLEECRERQERERRFSELEVQLTDELDNEAGLRSVESSFNMLMALDLPVSSRLVERVERYRESCLLAERRRHIRKCIYGIGGALLLVLLVAVAVRLVQNERESREAGRQMEELLAEKNAVGALAVYDRVRRDSPALAERPELLALRARAGKLADEFAAADAGFARLLERAEEALTPERVENSEAAELFRKLGSMAAGRAQPLLDRFDAADRKRRKLLEENRERRTREFRAASERIRRELERISAEIPREGSSLEHLEQAVRAAGEEFSTLLRNASGVADNLKQQQQELVNIAVGRADGALRTTAKLRSIRQRLTAPADFWSYAGALETLAVEAPSLADANRKRAAGLLGLWRSMLEQPVEAGILESPEKLKERLAAIPAGEAALPVALDLAKFAPPGIAYRDPVAAVKEKLDKLEREVIADSDLYELILADAAGGEYRFYSVTEPKVLFSSTGVAKSMELAVSLHSGQEGIPFYLQLWRTDGSEGGRSAYRFQPSSQTALEKLAFPKEFVELRGVDMKQPVFQKAAHYRFLARAAARLRDAKTLEEMERETGSLIRSAVENREMNPYMKVVAVKRLLELLRAFSFFYDVQLTDILYRLDRSNAGRNWNWRNPRELVDHPDEVREMEAALAALDVTRLFDEVRLYRKLWKTALLRKFQAVGTVEEKAGGELTLRLFAPVRFRELWVVDSVGKDKFRILCLPDSAAGGRIPEEFRRYCFPGQVLFAPVDWRSTGELAAAFRKEAAERGSRIDMWPQSWPLNRRGREDE
;
A
#
# COMPACT_ATOMS: atom_id res chain seq x y z
N MET A 1 -3.87 -36.49 -1.02
CA MET A 1 -3.10 -35.75 0.01
C MET A 1 -2.78 -36.62 1.21
N SER A 2 -3.77 -37.22 1.88
CA SER A 2 -3.52 -38.00 3.11
C SER A 2 -2.49 -39.12 2.90
N LYS A 3 -2.56 -39.88 1.78
CA LYS A 3 -1.64 -41.02 1.53
C LYS A 3 -0.14 -40.70 1.42
N ILE A 4 0.26 -39.55 0.86
CA ILE A 4 1.69 -39.18 0.75
C ILE A 4 2.21 -38.75 2.12
N GLN A 5 1.45 -37.90 2.82
CA GLN A 5 1.81 -37.45 4.17
C GLN A 5 1.83 -38.63 5.16
N GLU A 6 0.82 -39.51 5.12
CA GLU A 6 0.77 -40.75 5.91
C GLU A 6 1.99 -41.64 5.65
N SER A 7 2.44 -41.77 4.40
CA SER A 7 3.64 -42.54 4.07
C SER A 7 4.92 -41.89 4.61
N LEU A 8 5.05 -40.56 4.52
CA LEU A 8 6.20 -39.81 5.05
C LEU A 8 6.24 -39.85 6.58
N ASP A 9 5.08 -39.73 7.24
CA ASP A 9 4.96 -39.82 8.70
C ASP A 9 5.27 -41.23 9.20
N ALA A 10 4.89 -42.26 8.43
CA ALA A 10 5.23 -43.65 8.74
C ALA A 10 6.73 -43.92 8.55
N ILE A 11 7.34 -43.37 7.50
CA ILE A 11 8.80 -43.41 7.28
C ILE A 11 9.52 -42.71 8.43
N GLY A 12 9.11 -41.49 8.80
CA GLY A 12 9.70 -40.76 9.93
C GLY A 12 9.64 -41.55 11.23
N ARG A 13 8.47 -42.09 11.58
CA ARG A 13 8.29 -42.94 12.77
C ARG A 13 9.17 -44.20 12.75
N PHE A 14 9.34 -44.84 11.59
CA PHE A 14 10.21 -46.01 11.45
C PHE A 14 11.68 -45.64 11.63
N LEU A 15 12.11 -44.52 11.03
CA LEU A 15 13.48 -44.03 11.14
C LEU A 15 13.84 -43.54 12.56
N ASP A 16 12.84 -43.17 13.36
CA ASP A 16 13.01 -42.78 14.77
C ASP A 16 12.83 -43.94 15.76
N ALA A 17 12.30 -45.08 15.32
CA ALA A 17 12.04 -46.22 16.18
C ALA A 17 13.34 -46.95 16.56
N ALA A 18 13.40 -47.43 17.81
CA ALA A 18 14.48 -48.30 18.28
C ALA A 18 14.41 -49.72 17.67
N ASP A 19 13.21 -50.17 17.28
CA ASP A 19 12.98 -51.40 16.52
C ASP A 19 12.72 -51.04 15.05
N GLN A 20 13.70 -51.36 14.20
CA GLN A 20 13.69 -51.09 12.76
C GLN A 20 13.58 -52.38 11.95
N SER A 21 12.87 -53.39 12.46
CA SER A 21 12.68 -54.68 11.79
C SER A 21 11.82 -54.58 10.52
N SER A 22 12.09 -55.47 9.56
CA SER A 22 11.34 -55.52 8.32
C SER A 22 9.93 -56.10 8.52
N THR A 23 8.90 -55.31 8.24
CA THR A 23 7.49 -55.71 8.33
C THR A 23 6.77 -55.57 6.97
N PRO A 24 5.72 -56.38 6.70
CA PRO A 24 4.91 -56.23 5.48
C PRO A 24 4.27 -54.85 5.32
N ALA A 25 3.90 -54.21 6.44
CA ALA A 25 3.36 -52.85 6.43
C ALA A 25 4.38 -51.83 5.93
N MET A 26 5.66 -51.96 6.35
CA MET A 26 6.71 -51.02 5.94
C MET A 26 7.13 -51.21 4.47
N ARG A 27 7.07 -52.45 3.95
CA ARG A 27 7.21 -52.71 2.51
C ARG A 27 6.12 -52.01 1.70
N SER A 28 4.87 -52.03 2.16
CA SER A 28 3.76 -51.31 1.51
C SER A 28 3.96 -49.79 1.53
N VAL A 29 4.49 -49.23 2.63
CA VAL A 29 4.86 -47.81 2.71
C VAL A 29 5.95 -47.45 1.69
N ALA A 30 6.96 -48.31 1.51
CA ALA A 30 8.00 -48.13 0.49
C ALA A 30 7.43 -48.15 -0.94
N GLU A 31 6.48 -49.04 -1.23
CA GLU A 31 5.79 -49.09 -2.53
C GLU A 31 4.98 -47.82 -2.81
N VAL A 32 4.23 -47.33 -1.83
CA VAL A 32 3.43 -46.09 -1.94
C VAL A 32 4.34 -44.88 -2.17
N TYR A 33 5.44 -44.78 -1.41
CA TYR A 33 6.40 -43.70 -1.55
C TYR A 33 7.09 -43.72 -2.91
N ARG A 34 7.56 -44.89 -3.37
CA ARG A 34 8.15 -45.06 -4.71
C ARG A 34 7.18 -44.66 -5.82
N ALA A 35 5.92 -45.11 -5.75
CA ALA A 35 4.91 -44.76 -6.75
C ALA A 35 4.69 -43.25 -6.84
N ALA A 36 4.68 -42.55 -5.70
CA ALA A 36 4.58 -41.10 -5.66
C ALA A 36 5.79 -40.40 -6.30
N CYS A 37 7.01 -40.88 -6.04
CA CYS A 37 8.23 -40.34 -6.67
C CYS A 37 8.23 -40.54 -8.20
N VAL A 38 7.79 -41.71 -8.69
CA VAL A 38 7.67 -41.99 -10.13
C VAL A 38 6.67 -41.05 -10.80
N GLU A 39 5.49 -40.86 -10.20
CA GLU A 39 4.44 -39.98 -10.74
C GLU A 39 4.91 -38.52 -10.83
N VAL A 40 5.58 -38.01 -9.79
CA VAL A 40 6.08 -36.64 -9.74
C VAL A 40 7.18 -36.42 -10.79
N ASN A 41 8.14 -37.35 -10.90
CA ASN A 41 9.20 -37.25 -11.90
C ASN A 41 8.69 -37.32 -13.35
N ALA A 42 7.68 -38.13 -13.64
CA ALA A 42 7.09 -38.19 -14.98
C ALA A 42 6.50 -36.83 -15.38
N ARG A 43 5.78 -36.17 -14.46
CA ARG A 43 5.17 -34.85 -14.69
C ARG A 43 6.20 -33.73 -14.72
N LEU A 44 7.26 -33.81 -13.91
CA LEU A 44 8.39 -32.88 -14.02
C LEU A 44 9.03 -33.00 -15.41
N GLY A 45 9.15 -34.20 -15.96
CA GLY A 45 9.62 -34.42 -17.33
C GLY A 45 8.75 -33.74 -18.40
N GLU A 46 7.43 -33.69 -18.23
CA GLU A 46 6.53 -32.93 -19.12
C GLU A 46 6.74 -31.41 -18.97
N CYS A 47 6.84 -30.92 -17.73
CA CYS A 47 7.15 -29.51 -17.45
C CYS A 47 8.49 -29.09 -18.07
N ARG A 48 9.52 -29.95 -17.99
CA ARG A 48 10.83 -29.70 -18.61
C ARG A 48 10.71 -29.45 -20.11
N LYS A 49 9.97 -30.30 -20.83
CA LYS A 49 9.73 -30.13 -22.27
C LYS A 49 9.05 -28.79 -22.60
N LEU A 50 8.10 -28.36 -21.77
CA LEU A 50 7.40 -27.08 -21.96
C LEU A 50 8.31 -25.88 -21.67
N ILE A 51 9.13 -25.95 -20.62
CA ILE A 51 10.10 -24.91 -20.28
C ILE A 51 11.15 -24.79 -21.39
N ASP A 52 11.71 -25.91 -21.86
CA ASP A 52 12.69 -25.94 -22.94
C ASP A 52 12.11 -25.42 -24.27
N ALA A 53 10.79 -25.56 -24.48
CA ALA A 53 10.06 -25.01 -25.62
C ALA A 53 9.62 -23.53 -25.44
N GLY A 54 9.95 -22.89 -24.31
CA GLY A 54 9.56 -21.51 -24.00
C GLY A 54 8.09 -21.31 -23.61
N LEU A 55 7.34 -22.39 -23.38
CA LEU A 55 5.90 -22.37 -23.05
C LEU A 55 5.66 -22.32 -21.53
N LEU A 56 6.13 -21.24 -20.89
CA LEU A 56 6.12 -21.11 -19.43
C LEU A 56 4.71 -21.12 -18.80
N SER A 57 3.71 -20.51 -19.45
CA SER A 57 2.32 -20.50 -18.98
C SER A 57 1.67 -21.89 -18.97
N GLU A 58 2.07 -22.75 -19.91
CA GLU A 58 1.60 -24.14 -19.98
C GLU A 58 2.26 -25.02 -18.90
N ALA A 59 3.55 -24.80 -18.65
CA ALA A 59 4.27 -25.43 -17.54
C ALA A 59 3.66 -25.04 -16.18
N GLU A 60 3.31 -23.76 -16.00
CA GLU A 60 2.61 -23.27 -14.80
C GLU A 60 1.23 -23.94 -14.63
N ARG A 61 0.47 -24.06 -15.72
CA ARG A 61 -0.84 -24.71 -15.69
C ARG A 61 -0.71 -26.17 -15.26
N LEU A 62 0.29 -26.90 -15.76
CA LEU A 62 0.57 -28.26 -15.31
C LEU A 62 0.98 -28.32 -13.83
N ASN A 63 1.79 -27.36 -13.35
CA ASN A 63 2.18 -27.27 -11.94
C ASN A 63 0.97 -27.12 -11.01
N ARG A 64 -0.01 -26.29 -11.38
CA ARG A 64 -1.20 -25.98 -10.57
C ARG A 64 -2.36 -26.98 -10.69
N ARG A 65 -2.35 -27.89 -11.66
CA ARG A 65 -3.40 -28.92 -11.83
C ARG A 65 -3.51 -29.86 -10.63
N LEU A 66 -2.45 -29.96 -9.85
CA LEU A 66 -2.40 -30.73 -8.61
C LEU A 66 -2.55 -29.80 -7.41
N SER A 67 -3.30 -30.26 -6.41
CA SER A 67 -3.37 -29.63 -5.09
C SER A 67 -2.83 -30.60 -4.06
N PRO A 68 -1.64 -30.37 -3.48
CA PRO A 68 -0.72 -29.24 -3.67
C PRO A 68 0.02 -29.31 -5.01
N SER A 69 0.65 -28.21 -5.39
CA SER A 69 1.33 -28.04 -6.68
C SER A 69 2.41 -29.11 -6.91
N LEU A 70 2.77 -29.35 -8.17
CA LEU A 70 3.83 -30.32 -8.50
C LEU A 70 5.16 -29.98 -7.80
N THR A 71 5.51 -28.68 -7.69
CA THR A 71 6.67 -28.19 -6.94
C THR A 71 6.60 -28.49 -5.45
N GLU A 72 5.43 -28.30 -4.81
CA GLU A 72 5.24 -28.62 -3.39
C GLU A 72 5.29 -30.14 -3.14
N ARG A 73 4.65 -30.94 -4.01
CA ARG A 73 4.72 -32.42 -3.93
C ARG A 73 6.16 -32.91 -4.07
N ALA A 74 6.94 -32.33 -4.99
CA ALA A 74 8.36 -32.65 -5.15
C ALA A 74 9.15 -32.31 -3.87
N GLY A 75 8.92 -31.15 -3.28
CA GLY A 75 9.56 -30.75 -2.01
C GLY A 75 9.19 -31.63 -0.82
N MET A 76 7.95 -32.13 -0.76
CA MET A 76 7.54 -33.08 0.29
C MET A 76 8.22 -34.45 0.13
N LEU A 77 8.33 -34.95 -1.10
CA LEU A 77 8.96 -36.24 -1.38
C LEU A 77 10.48 -36.18 -1.20
N ASP A 78 11.09 -35.00 -1.38
CA ASP A 78 12.53 -34.78 -1.23
C ASP A 78 12.91 -34.34 0.19
N PHE A 79 12.55 -35.15 1.19
CA PHE A 79 12.77 -34.84 2.60
C PHE A 79 14.23 -35.12 3.05
N PRO A 80 14.73 -34.47 4.12
CA PRO A 80 16.15 -34.50 4.50
C PRO A 80 16.73 -35.91 4.74
N ARG A 81 15.94 -36.84 5.27
CA ARG A 81 16.36 -38.21 5.62
C ARG A 81 16.06 -39.24 4.52
N CYS A 82 15.79 -38.80 3.29
CA CYS A 82 15.48 -39.70 2.18
C CYS A 82 16.64 -40.67 1.85
N ALA A 83 17.88 -40.22 2.03
CA ALA A 83 19.07 -41.07 1.85
C ALA A 83 19.09 -42.26 2.83
N GLU A 84 18.82 -42.01 4.12
CA GLU A 84 18.70 -43.05 5.16
C GLU A 84 17.58 -44.04 4.80
N TRP A 85 16.42 -43.54 4.37
CA TRP A 85 15.31 -44.40 3.93
C TRP A 85 15.68 -45.29 2.73
N CYS A 86 16.41 -44.76 1.75
CA CYS A 86 16.89 -45.52 0.60
C CYS A 86 17.92 -46.60 0.98
N GLU A 87 18.67 -46.42 2.06
CA GLU A 87 19.54 -47.45 2.63
C GLU A 87 18.74 -48.59 3.23
N PHE A 88 17.68 -48.31 4.00
CA PHE A 88 16.78 -49.34 4.52
C PHE A 88 16.03 -50.09 3.42
N CYS A 89 15.57 -49.38 2.38
CA CYS A 89 14.96 -50.04 1.22
C CYS A 89 15.92 -51.03 0.55
N ARG A 90 17.22 -50.69 0.47
CA ARG A 90 18.24 -51.60 -0.07
C ARG A 90 18.54 -52.76 0.89
N LEU A 91 18.66 -52.48 2.18
CA LEU A 91 18.99 -53.47 3.21
C LEU A 91 17.91 -54.57 3.32
N TYR A 92 16.64 -54.20 3.21
CA TYR A 92 15.49 -55.10 3.34
C TYR A 92 14.87 -55.54 2.00
N ASP A 93 15.52 -55.23 0.87
CA ASP A 93 15.04 -55.53 -0.49
C ASP A 93 13.61 -55.00 -0.76
N TRP A 94 13.32 -53.80 -0.26
CA TRP A 94 12.10 -53.07 -0.59
C TRP A 94 12.26 -52.24 -1.87
N PRO A 95 11.15 -51.90 -2.55
CA PRO A 95 11.21 -51.11 -3.78
C PRO A 95 11.83 -49.73 -3.57
N SER A 96 13.08 -49.54 -4.03
CA SER A 96 13.77 -48.25 -3.94
C SER A 96 13.07 -47.18 -4.79
N PRO A 97 12.83 -45.97 -4.25
CA PRO A 97 12.25 -44.85 -4.97
C PRO A 97 13.27 -44.22 -5.95
N PRO A 98 12.84 -43.70 -7.12
CA PRO A 98 13.72 -42.88 -7.96
C PRO A 98 13.94 -41.49 -7.34
N PRO A 99 15.13 -40.88 -7.51
CA PRO A 99 15.42 -39.55 -6.98
C PRO A 99 14.59 -38.48 -7.71
N ILE A 100 14.12 -37.47 -6.98
CA ILE A 100 13.37 -36.34 -7.56
C ILE A 100 14.29 -35.45 -8.40
N ASP A 101 13.88 -35.07 -9.61
CA ASP A 101 14.64 -34.19 -10.51
C ASP A 101 14.64 -32.73 -10.01
N ARG A 102 15.50 -32.43 -9.03
CA ARG A 102 15.65 -31.10 -8.40
C ARG A 102 15.91 -29.99 -9.42
N ALA A 103 16.75 -30.26 -10.42
CA ALA A 103 17.09 -29.26 -11.44
C ALA A 103 15.85 -28.82 -12.23
N THR A 104 14.94 -29.74 -12.52
CA THR A 104 13.68 -29.42 -13.20
C THR A 104 12.70 -28.71 -12.26
N VAL A 105 12.66 -29.06 -10.96
CA VAL A 105 11.83 -28.37 -9.96
C VAL A 105 12.24 -26.89 -9.83
N GLU A 106 13.54 -26.61 -9.73
CA GLU A 106 14.08 -25.25 -9.64
C GLU A 106 13.78 -24.44 -10.91
N LYS A 107 14.02 -25.03 -12.09
CA LYS A 107 13.68 -24.41 -13.38
C LYS A 107 12.18 -24.11 -13.51
N LEU A 108 11.32 -25.03 -13.04
CA LEU A 108 9.88 -24.85 -13.05
C LEU A 108 9.44 -23.75 -12.08
N ALA A 109 9.99 -23.71 -10.87
CA ALA A 109 9.68 -22.66 -9.89
C ALA A 109 10.07 -21.27 -10.42
N ALA A 110 11.27 -21.14 -11.01
CA ALA A 110 11.72 -19.91 -11.66
C ALA A 110 10.84 -19.52 -12.86
N GLY A 111 10.49 -20.49 -13.71
CA GLY A 111 9.63 -20.27 -14.88
C GLY A 111 8.19 -19.87 -14.54
N VAL A 112 7.64 -20.43 -13.45
CA VAL A 112 6.30 -20.09 -12.93
C VAL A 112 6.27 -18.67 -12.37
N ALA A 113 7.30 -18.25 -11.64
CA ALA A 113 7.40 -16.87 -11.16
C ALA A 113 7.42 -15.88 -12.32
N LEU A 114 8.23 -16.15 -13.35
CA LEU A 114 8.32 -15.32 -14.55
C LEU A 114 6.99 -15.29 -15.34
N ALA A 115 6.29 -16.43 -15.46
CA ALA A 115 4.99 -16.50 -16.12
C ALA A 115 3.90 -15.70 -15.36
N ALA A 116 3.92 -15.72 -14.03
CA ALA A 116 3.00 -14.95 -13.20
C ALA A 116 3.16 -13.43 -13.40
N ASP A 117 4.41 -12.97 -13.44
CA ASP A 117 4.76 -11.56 -13.67
C ASP A 117 4.35 -11.11 -15.09
N LEU A 118 4.65 -11.92 -16.10
CA LEU A 118 4.21 -11.68 -17.49
C LEU A 118 2.69 -11.63 -17.61
N ASN A 119 1.98 -12.57 -16.98
CA ASN A 119 0.52 -12.59 -16.98
C ASN A 119 -0.09 -11.38 -16.27
N ALA A 120 0.56 -10.85 -15.23
CA ALA A 120 0.15 -9.60 -14.57
C ALA A 120 0.31 -8.40 -15.52
N LEU A 121 1.44 -8.30 -16.23
CA LEU A 121 1.68 -7.24 -17.21
C LEU A 121 0.70 -7.32 -18.40
N VAL A 122 0.42 -8.52 -18.92
CA VAL A 122 -0.55 -8.71 -20.01
C VAL A 122 -1.98 -8.35 -19.56
N ARG A 123 -2.37 -8.69 -18.32
CA ARG A 123 -3.66 -8.26 -17.76
C ARG A 123 -3.74 -6.75 -17.65
N ARG A 124 -2.67 -6.10 -17.18
CA ARG A 124 -2.59 -4.64 -17.12
C ARG A 124 -2.68 -4.02 -18.51
N TRP A 125 -1.99 -4.58 -19.50
CA TRP A 125 -2.11 -4.15 -20.90
C TRP A 125 -3.55 -4.28 -21.41
N ARG A 126 -4.26 -5.38 -21.14
CA ARG A 126 -5.68 -5.52 -21.55
C ARG A 126 -6.60 -4.45 -20.97
N LEU A 127 -6.33 -4.00 -19.74
CA LEU A 127 -7.08 -2.90 -19.10
C LEU A 127 -6.75 -1.55 -19.75
N VAL A 128 -5.46 -1.26 -19.89
CA VAL A 128 -4.96 0.04 -20.36
C VAL A 128 -5.12 0.20 -21.88
N ALA A 129 -5.13 -0.88 -22.66
CA ALA A 129 -5.24 -0.82 -24.12
C ALA A 129 -6.56 -0.17 -24.59
N ARG A 130 -7.67 -0.41 -23.90
CA ARG A 130 -8.99 0.13 -24.26
C ARG A 130 -9.18 1.57 -23.77
N ASP A 131 -8.96 1.80 -22.49
CA ASP A 131 -9.40 3.03 -21.82
C ASP A 131 -8.24 3.89 -21.28
N GLY A 132 -6.99 3.42 -21.39
CA GLY A 132 -5.81 4.12 -20.89
C GLY A 132 -5.26 5.18 -21.84
N GLY A 133 -4.63 6.21 -21.28
CA GLY A 133 -3.95 7.26 -22.03
C GLY A 133 -2.67 6.76 -22.71
N SER A 134 -2.24 7.46 -23.77
CA SER A 134 -1.08 7.11 -24.60
C SER A 134 0.22 6.93 -23.78
N ALA A 135 0.44 7.75 -22.75
CA ALA A 135 1.60 7.63 -21.85
C ALA A 135 1.57 6.38 -20.96
N GLU A 136 0.40 5.97 -20.47
CA GLU A 136 0.26 4.76 -19.67
C GLU A 136 0.44 3.49 -20.53
N LYS A 137 -0.11 3.51 -21.75
CA LYS A 137 0.06 2.46 -22.75
C LYS A 137 1.54 2.23 -23.08
N ILE A 138 2.30 3.29 -23.36
CA ILE A 138 3.75 3.21 -23.65
C ILE A 138 4.51 2.58 -22.48
N ARG A 139 4.22 3.01 -21.24
CA ARG A 139 4.89 2.48 -20.04
C ARG A 139 4.69 0.97 -19.88
N VAL A 140 3.46 0.49 -20.01
CA VAL A 140 3.13 -0.94 -19.85
C VAL A 140 3.75 -1.77 -20.99
N LEU A 141 3.73 -1.27 -22.22
CA LEU A 141 4.34 -1.95 -23.37
C LEU A 141 5.86 -2.03 -23.25
N ARG A 142 6.55 -1.00 -22.75
CA ARG A 142 8.01 -1.07 -22.48
C ARG A 142 8.34 -2.16 -21.45
N GLN A 143 7.53 -2.29 -20.40
CA GLN A 143 7.68 -3.36 -19.42
C GLN A 143 7.48 -4.75 -20.03
N LEU A 144 6.50 -4.90 -20.94
CA LEU A 144 6.26 -6.15 -21.67
C LEU A 144 7.41 -6.50 -22.63
N VAL A 145 7.95 -5.53 -23.37
CA VAL A 145 9.09 -5.73 -24.28
C VAL A 145 10.34 -6.16 -23.51
N ALA A 146 10.56 -5.63 -22.31
CA ALA A 146 11.69 -6.02 -21.46
C ALA A 146 11.50 -7.41 -20.84
N ALA A 147 10.27 -7.77 -20.45
CA ALA A 147 9.96 -9.03 -19.78
C ALA A 147 9.80 -10.23 -20.73
N ASP A 148 9.41 -10.01 -21.99
CA ASP A 148 9.22 -11.06 -23.01
C ASP A 148 10.05 -10.80 -24.28
N PRO A 149 11.37 -11.09 -24.26
CA PRO A 149 12.23 -10.93 -25.42
C PRO A 149 11.87 -11.87 -26.59
N ALA A 150 11.25 -13.02 -26.31
CA ALA A 150 10.91 -14.04 -27.31
C ALA A 150 9.61 -13.72 -28.07
N GLY A 151 8.59 -13.16 -27.40
CA GLY A 151 7.37 -12.60 -28.01
C GLY A 151 7.50 -11.14 -28.47
N SER A 152 8.71 -10.58 -28.39
CA SER A 152 9.04 -9.16 -28.53
C SER A 152 8.54 -8.46 -29.80
N ARG A 153 8.22 -9.18 -30.88
CA ARG A 153 7.78 -8.56 -32.14
C ARG A 153 6.42 -7.86 -32.01
N VAL A 154 5.42 -8.55 -31.46
CA VAL A 154 4.05 -8.00 -31.33
C VAL A 154 4.03 -6.82 -30.36
N TRP A 155 4.79 -6.92 -29.25
CA TRP A 155 4.88 -5.85 -28.26
C TRP A 155 5.60 -4.61 -28.81
N LYS A 156 6.66 -4.79 -29.61
CA LYS A 156 7.37 -3.69 -30.29
C LYS A 156 6.52 -3.02 -31.36
N GLU A 157 5.75 -3.79 -32.13
CA GLU A 157 4.82 -3.26 -33.13
C GLU A 157 3.72 -2.40 -32.47
N ASN A 158 3.09 -2.91 -31.41
CA ASN A 158 2.11 -2.14 -30.63
C ASN A 158 2.71 -0.89 -29.98
N LEU A 159 3.94 -0.97 -29.47
CA LEU A 159 4.63 0.17 -28.87
C LEU A 159 4.92 1.26 -29.90
N ALA A 160 5.39 0.88 -31.09
CA ALA A 160 5.62 1.81 -32.19
C ALA A 160 4.33 2.51 -32.65
N GLU A 161 3.19 1.81 -32.66
CA GLU A 161 1.90 2.41 -33.02
C GLU A 161 1.45 3.46 -32.00
N VAL A 162 1.52 3.14 -30.70
CA VAL A 162 1.15 4.07 -29.62
C VAL A 162 2.12 5.26 -29.54
N GLU A 163 3.42 5.07 -29.79
CA GLU A 163 4.38 6.17 -29.86
C GLU A 163 4.05 7.14 -31.00
N ARG A 164 3.68 6.64 -32.19
CA ARG A 164 3.27 7.50 -33.31
C ARG A 164 2.00 8.30 -33.00
N SER A 165 1.00 7.69 -32.36
CA SER A 165 -0.22 8.42 -31.97
C SER A 165 0.10 9.48 -30.92
N ARG A 166 1.00 9.17 -29.96
CA ARG A 166 1.47 10.11 -28.95
C ARG A 166 2.23 11.30 -29.56
N PHE A 167 3.03 11.09 -30.60
CA PHE A 167 3.70 12.19 -31.30
C PHE A 167 2.70 13.18 -31.88
N ALA A 168 1.62 12.71 -32.51
CA ALA A 168 0.59 13.59 -33.06
C ALA A 168 -0.13 14.41 -31.96
N GLU A 169 -0.34 13.84 -30.77
CA GLU A 169 -0.85 14.57 -29.60
C GLU A 169 0.14 15.64 -29.14
N LEU A 170 1.38 15.24 -28.86
CA LEU A 170 2.44 16.12 -28.34
C LEU A 170 2.78 17.26 -29.30
N LEU A 171 2.75 17.02 -30.62
CA LEU A 171 2.98 18.08 -31.60
C LEU A 171 1.83 19.10 -31.63
N ARG A 172 0.58 18.68 -31.41
CA ARG A 172 -0.55 19.62 -31.29
C ARG A 172 -0.47 20.41 -29.99
N ASP A 173 -0.25 19.73 -28.87
CA ASP A 173 -0.15 20.35 -27.55
C ASP A 173 1.05 21.30 -27.49
N GLY A 174 2.16 20.95 -28.16
CA GLY A 174 3.35 21.79 -28.29
C GLY A 174 3.07 23.07 -29.07
N LYS A 175 2.28 23.00 -30.16
CA LYS A 175 1.86 24.20 -30.90
C LYS A 175 0.98 25.11 -30.03
N LEU A 176 0.03 24.56 -29.29
CA LEU A 176 -0.80 25.32 -28.36
C LEU A 176 0.01 25.96 -27.22
N ALA A 177 0.98 25.22 -26.65
CA ALA A 177 1.87 25.76 -25.63
C ALA A 177 2.75 26.90 -26.18
N ALA A 178 3.23 26.77 -27.42
CA ALA A 178 3.96 27.83 -28.11
C ALA A 178 3.09 29.08 -28.37
N GLU A 179 1.83 28.91 -28.78
CA GLU A 179 0.87 30.01 -28.99
C GLU A 179 0.50 30.73 -27.68
N HIS A 180 0.31 29.99 -26.60
CA HIS A 180 -0.01 30.55 -25.28
C HIS A 180 1.21 31.08 -24.51
N GLY A 181 2.43 30.85 -25.02
CA GLY A 181 3.67 31.28 -24.37
C GLY A 181 4.03 30.46 -23.12
N ASP A 182 3.54 29.23 -22.99
CA ASP A 182 3.85 28.34 -21.87
C ASP A 182 5.18 27.61 -22.09
N VAL A 183 6.26 28.25 -21.65
CA VAL A 183 7.63 27.75 -21.79
C VAL A 183 7.83 26.42 -21.06
N ALA A 184 7.21 26.24 -19.89
CA ALA A 184 7.40 25.06 -19.07
C ALA A 184 6.78 23.82 -19.73
N GLU A 185 5.55 23.96 -20.22
CA GLU A 185 4.86 22.87 -20.91
C GLU A 185 5.51 22.55 -22.26
N LEU A 186 5.94 23.56 -23.01
CA LEU A 186 6.66 23.37 -24.28
C LEU A 186 8.01 22.65 -24.09
N GLN A 187 8.77 23.00 -23.04
CA GLN A 187 10.02 22.31 -22.66
C GLN A 187 9.76 20.83 -22.34
N ARG A 188 8.71 20.55 -21.55
CA ARG A 188 8.32 19.20 -21.17
C ARG A 188 7.99 18.35 -22.40
N ILE A 189 7.16 18.89 -23.29
CA ILE A 189 6.76 18.25 -24.56
C ILE A 189 7.97 17.97 -25.45
N TYR A 190 8.87 18.95 -25.61
CA TYR A 190 10.08 18.78 -26.41
C TYR A 190 10.99 17.68 -25.85
N SER A 191 11.17 17.61 -24.52
CA SER A 191 11.97 16.56 -23.89
C SER A 191 11.41 15.15 -24.07
N GLU A 192 10.09 15.01 -24.14
CA GLU A 192 9.40 13.73 -24.38
C GLU A 192 9.63 13.26 -25.83
N LEU A 193 9.64 14.19 -26.80
CA LEU A 193 9.86 13.92 -28.22
C LEU A 193 11.32 13.61 -28.59
N VAL A 194 12.29 14.01 -27.76
CA VAL A 194 13.74 13.79 -27.99
C VAL A 194 14.30 12.64 -27.13
N SER A 195 13.44 11.89 -26.44
CA SER A 195 13.87 10.81 -25.56
C SER A 195 14.61 9.69 -26.30
N PRO A 196 15.75 9.19 -25.77
CA PRO A 196 16.50 8.08 -26.39
C PRO A 196 15.79 6.72 -26.26
N GLU A 197 14.74 6.62 -25.44
CA GLU A 197 13.97 5.39 -25.24
C GLU A 197 12.90 5.14 -26.32
N LEU A 198 12.75 6.08 -27.27
CA LEU A 198 11.77 5.97 -28.35
C LEU A 198 12.20 4.92 -29.38
N LEU A 199 11.29 4.01 -29.72
CA LEU A 199 11.50 3.02 -30.79
C LEU A 199 11.35 3.63 -32.17
N THR A 200 10.48 4.63 -32.29
CA THR A 200 10.26 5.39 -33.53
C THR A 200 10.60 6.85 -33.33
N GLN A 201 11.24 7.46 -34.33
CA GLN A 201 11.62 8.86 -34.26
C GLN A 201 10.49 9.75 -34.82
N PRO A 202 10.15 10.88 -34.17
CA PRO A 202 9.18 11.82 -34.70
C PRO A 202 9.69 12.53 -35.96
N GLU A 203 8.78 13.11 -36.74
CA GLU A 203 9.13 13.84 -37.96
C GLU A 203 10.00 15.06 -37.67
N ARG A 204 11.10 15.23 -38.43
CA ARG A 204 12.11 16.26 -38.18
C ARG A 204 11.60 17.70 -38.34
N GLY A 205 10.65 17.95 -39.24
CA GLY A 205 10.12 19.28 -39.53
C GLY A 205 9.39 19.90 -38.33
N PRO A 206 8.28 19.30 -37.86
CA PRO A 206 7.55 19.80 -36.70
C PRO A 206 8.39 19.89 -35.41
N LEU A 207 9.33 18.95 -35.22
CA LEU A 207 10.25 18.97 -34.08
C LEU A 207 11.19 20.19 -34.11
N ALA A 208 11.68 20.57 -35.29
CA ALA A 208 12.51 21.76 -35.47
C ALA A 208 11.71 23.05 -35.25
N GLU A 209 10.44 23.09 -35.67
CA GLU A 209 9.53 24.21 -35.39
C GLU A 209 9.34 24.43 -33.88
N LEU A 210 9.08 23.36 -33.12
CA LEU A 210 8.94 23.44 -31.66
C LEU A 210 10.24 23.83 -30.96
N ALA A 211 11.39 23.34 -31.43
CA ALA A 211 12.70 23.72 -30.90
C ALA A 211 12.96 25.23 -31.09
N ALA A 212 12.63 25.76 -32.28
CA ALA A 212 12.76 27.18 -32.57
C ALA A 212 11.81 28.04 -31.72
N ALA A 213 10.55 27.62 -31.58
CA ALA A 213 9.56 28.30 -30.74
C ALA A 213 9.98 28.31 -29.25
N LEU A 214 10.51 27.19 -28.75
CA LEU A 214 11.02 27.09 -27.39
C LEU A 214 12.21 28.03 -27.16
N ALA A 215 13.17 28.06 -28.09
CA ALA A 215 14.32 28.96 -28.01
C ALA A 215 13.90 30.45 -28.06
N GLU A 216 12.92 30.81 -28.91
CA GLU A 216 12.41 32.17 -29.00
C GLU A 216 11.71 32.61 -27.71
N LEU A 217 10.84 31.76 -27.13
CA LEU A 217 10.15 32.07 -25.89
C LEU A 217 11.10 32.14 -24.70
N GLN A 218 12.10 31.25 -24.62
CA GLN A 218 13.15 31.33 -23.61
C GLN A 218 13.93 32.64 -23.70
N GLN A 219 14.29 33.09 -24.91
CA GLN A 219 14.94 34.39 -25.08
C GLN A 219 14.05 35.57 -24.64
N LYS A 220 12.75 35.53 -24.94
CA LYS A 220 11.80 36.57 -24.49
C LYS A 220 11.67 36.63 -22.98
N GLU A 221 11.58 35.47 -22.31
CA GLU A 221 11.51 35.39 -20.84
C GLU A 221 12.80 35.92 -20.18
N LEU A 222 13.97 35.54 -20.73
CA LEU A 222 15.26 36.05 -20.27
C LEU A 222 15.38 37.58 -20.40
N ARG A 223 14.91 38.17 -21.51
CA ARG A 223 14.88 39.63 -21.69
C ARG A 223 13.93 40.33 -20.70
N ARG A 224 12.76 39.75 -20.44
CA ARG A 224 11.81 40.31 -19.47
C ARG A 224 12.38 40.30 -18.05
N ARG A 225 13.11 39.24 -17.69
CA ARG A 225 13.83 39.15 -16.41
C ARG A 225 14.95 40.16 -16.33
N GLU A 226 15.70 40.36 -17.42
CA GLU A 226 16.72 41.41 -17.53
C GLU A 226 16.13 42.79 -17.25
N GLU A 227 15.04 43.18 -17.90
CA GLU A 227 14.36 44.47 -17.70
C GLU A 227 13.91 44.66 -16.24
N THR A 228 13.20 43.66 -15.68
CA THR A 228 12.71 43.71 -14.30
C THR A 228 13.85 43.86 -13.28
N LEU A 229 14.97 43.20 -13.55
CA LEU A 229 16.13 43.22 -12.68
C LEU A 229 16.87 44.55 -12.78
N LEU A 230 17.02 45.11 -13.98
CA LEU A 230 17.61 46.44 -14.20
C LEU A 230 16.77 47.54 -13.52
N ASP A 231 15.43 47.47 -13.58
CA ASP A 231 14.55 48.38 -12.86
C ASP A 231 14.76 48.28 -11.33
N GLY A 232 14.91 47.05 -10.82
CA GLY A 232 15.23 46.80 -9.41
C GLY A 232 16.60 47.36 -9.00
N ILE A 233 17.61 47.24 -9.85
CA ILE A 233 18.95 47.80 -9.65
C ILE A 233 18.88 49.33 -9.66
N ALA A 234 18.21 49.93 -10.64
CA ALA A 234 18.03 51.38 -10.75
C ALA A 234 17.29 51.97 -9.53
N SER A 235 16.25 51.27 -9.03
CA SER A 235 15.52 51.68 -7.83
C SER A 235 16.38 51.60 -6.58
N ALA A 236 17.10 50.50 -6.36
CA ALA A 236 18.00 50.33 -5.20
C ALA A 236 19.16 51.33 -5.22
N TYR A 237 19.71 51.59 -6.42
CA TYR A 237 20.76 52.59 -6.65
C TYR A 237 20.27 54.01 -6.37
N SER A 238 19.08 54.37 -6.87
CA SER A 238 18.48 55.70 -6.63
C SER A 238 18.10 55.93 -5.17
N ALA A 239 17.66 54.87 -4.47
CA ALA A 239 17.35 54.90 -3.05
C ALA A 239 18.59 54.91 -2.14
N MET A 240 19.80 54.77 -2.70
CA MET A 240 21.06 54.64 -1.97
C MET A 240 21.05 53.47 -0.97
N ASP A 241 20.25 52.43 -1.24
CA ASP A 241 20.15 51.24 -0.39
C ASP A 241 21.21 50.22 -0.81
N ARG A 242 22.35 50.27 -0.11
CA ARG A 242 23.50 49.40 -0.32
C ARG A 242 23.14 47.90 -0.28
N ASN A 243 22.35 47.49 0.71
CA ASN A 243 22.08 46.06 0.94
C ASN A 243 21.12 45.51 -0.11
N ALA A 244 20.11 46.31 -0.51
CA ALA A 244 19.23 45.95 -1.60
C ALA A 244 19.99 45.88 -2.95
N LEU A 245 20.92 46.82 -3.18
CA LEU A 245 21.72 46.86 -4.41
C LEU A 245 22.70 45.67 -4.51
N GLU A 246 23.37 45.29 -3.42
CA GLU A 246 24.25 44.10 -3.38
C GLU A 246 23.47 42.81 -3.74
N ARG A 247 22.24 42.65 -3.25
CA ARG A 247 21.38 41.49 -3.58
C ARG A 247 20.98 41.47 -5.05
N LYS A 248 20.57 42.62 -5.59
CA LYS A 248 20.13 42.73 -7.00
C LYS A 248 21.28 42.52 -7.99
N LEU A 249 22.50 42.93 -7.63
CA LEU A 249 23.69 42.65 -8.43
C LEU A 249 24.13 41.18 -8.39
N GLU A 250 23.83 40.47 -7.30
CA GLU A 250 24.03 39.02 -7.21
C GLU A 250 23.00 38.26 -8.06
N GLU A 251 21.72 38.67 -8.03
CA GLU A 251 20.69 38.18 -8.96
C GLU A 251 21.10 38.41 -10.43
N TRP A 252 21.75 39.55 -10.73
CA TRP A 252 22.27 39.84 -12.07
C TRP A 252 23.41 38.90 -12.46
N ARG A 253 24.30 38.57 -11.52
CA ARG A 253 25.39 37.60 -11.72
C ARG A 253 24.85 36.20 -12.02
N ILE A 254 23.78 35.79 -11.35
CA ILE A 254 23.09 34.51 -11.59
C ILE A 254 22.45 34.50 -12.98
N LEU A 255 21.73 35.56 -13.37
CA LEU A 255 21.15 35.67 -14.70
C LEU A 255 22.22 35.63 -15.82
N CYS A 256 23.37 36.28 -15.60
CA CYS A 256 24.54 36.21 -16.49
C CYS A 256 25.15 34.81 -16.63
N SER A 257 24.87 33.91 -15.69
CA SER A 257 25.34 32.52 -15.74
C SER A 257 24.39 31.56 -16.45
N GLU A 258 23.18 32.01 -16.83
CA GLU A 258 22.23 31.19 -17.56
C GLU A 258 22.66 30.96 -19.02
N PRO A 259 22.64 29.72 -19.53
CA PRO A 259 23.03 29.41 -20.90
C PRO A 259 22.19 30.16 -21.93
N GLY A 260 22.84 30.88 -22.85
CA GLY A 260 22.16 31.60 -23.94
C GLY A 260 21.68 33.01 -23.59
N PHE A 261 21.87 33.47 -22.35
CA PHE A 261 21.64 34.85 -21.97
C PHE A 261 22.85 35.73 -22.33
N GLN A 262 22.60 36.84 -23.03
CA GLN A 262 23.60 37.86 -23.33
C GLN A 262 23.02 39.23 -22.93
N PRO A 263 23.58 39.90 -21.91
CA PRO A 263 23.06 41.17 -21.45
C PRO A 263 23.26 42.29 -22.48
N ALA A 264 22.28 43.18 -22.57
CA ALA A 264 22.35 44.35 -23.45
C ALA A 264 23.41 45.35 -22.97
N GLN A 265 24.04 46.08 -23.90
CA GLN A 265 25.07 47.09 -23.56
C GLN A 265 24.59 48.15 -22.56
N ASN A 266 23.32 48.54 -22.62
CA ASN A 266 22.75 49.51 -21.69
C ASN A 266 22.62 48.94 -20.26
N GLY A 267 22.22 47.67 -20.14
CA GLY A 267 22.15 46.98 -18.85
C GLY A 267 23.53 46.82 -18.20
N LEU A 268 24.55 46.48 -19.00
CA LEU A 268 25.94 46.42 -18.55
C LEU A 268 26.42 47.76 -17.98
N ARG A 269 26.14 48.88 -18.65
CA ARG A 269 26.51 50.22 -18.17
C ARG A 269 25.83 50.57 -16.84
N GLN A 270 24.52 50.34 -16.73
CA GLN A 270 23.79 50.60 -15.48
C GLN A 270 24.33 49.78 -14.30
N VAL A 271 24.67 48.51 -14.56
CA VAL A 271 25.28 47.61 -13.57
C VAL A 271 26.70 48.05 -13.18
N GLU A 272 27.50 48.50 -14.14
CA GLU A 272 28.84 49.04 -13.89
C GLU A 272 28.79 50.31 -13.02
N ASP A 273 27.87 51.24 -13.30
CA ASP A 273 27.70 52.45 -12.51
C ASP A 273 27.26 52.13 -11.07
N ALA A 274 26.31 51.22 -10.90
CA ALA A 274 25.88 50.73 -9.60
C ALA A 274 27.00 50.02 -8.81
N ARG A 275 27.86 49.25 -9.51
CA ARG A 275 29.03 48.59 -8.90
C ARG A 275 30.08 49.59 -8.45
N LYS A 276 30.41 50.59 -9.27
CA LYS A 276 31.36 51.65 -8.91
C LYS A 276 30.93 52.38 -7.65
N TRP A 277 29.64 52.72 -7.54
CA TRP A 277 29.12 53.37 -6.34
C TRP A 277 29.21 52.48 -5.09
N LEU A 278 28.95 51.17 -5.19
CA LEU A 278 29.17 50.25 -4.06
C LEU A 278 30.64 50.18 -3.63
N GLU A 279 31.56 50.25 -4.60
CA GLU A 279 33.01 50.30 -4.35
C GLU A 279 33.39 51.61 -3.66
N GLU A 280 32.90 52.75 -4.14
CA GLU A 280 33.07 54.07 -3.51
C GLU A 280 32.50 54.12 -2.08
N CYS A 281 31.34 53.49 -1.83
CA CYS A 281 30.77 53.36 -0.49
C CYS A 281 31.65 52.52 0.44
N ARG A 282 32.22 51.41 -0.06
CA ARG A 282 33.14 50.57 0.71
C ARG A 282 34.43 51.31 1.03
N GLU A 283 35.02 52.00 0.05
CA GLU A 283 36.23 52.80 0.24
C GLU A 283 36.01 53.97 1.22
N ARG A 284 34.83 54.61 1.18
CA ARG A 284 34.47 55.68 2.15
C ARG A 284 34.37 55.11 3.57
N GLN A 285 33.72 53.96 3.73
CA GLN A 285 33.59 53.30 5.03
C GLN A 285 34.93 52.80 5.59
N GLU A 286 35.81 52.26 4.73
CA GLU A 286 37.17 51.86 5.14
C GLU A 286 38.03 53.06 5.53
N ARG A 287 37.92 54.19 4.82
CA ARG A 287 38.60 55.44 5.18
C ARG A 287 38.14 55.98 6.53
N GLU A 288 36.83 56.05 6.78
CA GLU A 288 36.26 56.48 8.06
C GLU A 288 36.68 55.55 9.21
N ARG A 289 36.66 54.24 8.99
CA ARG A 289 37.10 53.25 9.99
C ARG A 289 38.58 53.40 10.32
N ARG A 290 39.46 53.49 9.31
CA ARG A 290 40.91 53.70 9.51
C ARG A 290 41.19 55.02 10.21
N PHE A 291 40.42 56.06 9.91
CA PHE A 291 40.50 57.34 10.61
C PHE A 291 40.19 57.20 12.10
N SER A 292 39.08 56.52 12.46
CA SER A 292 38.76 56.26 13.86
C SER A 292 39.82 55.41 14.57
N GLU A 293 40.36 54.37 13.92
CA GLU A 293 41.41 53.52 14.49
C GLU A 293 42.70 54.31 14.76
N LEU A 294 43.14 55.15 13.80
CA LEU A 294 44.32 56.02 13.97
C LEU A 294 44.09 57.15 14.99
N GLU A 295 42.86 57.66 15.13
CA GLU A 295 42.53 58.69 16.12
C GLU A 295 42.67 58.16 17.55
N VAL A 296 42.22 56.92 17.78
CA VAL A 296 42.42 56.22 19.05
C VAL A 296 43.90 55.95 19.30
N GLN A 297 44.63 55.46 18.29
CA GLN A 297 46.07 55.18 18.42
C GLN A 297 46.88 56.43 18.74
N LEU A 298 46.64 57.54 18.04
CA LEU A 298 47.33 58.81 18.30
C LEU A 298 47.02 59.35 19.70
N THR A 299 45.77 59.19 20.17
CA THR A 299 45.38 59.60 21.51
C THR A 299 46.13 58.79 22.57
N ASP A 300 46.26 57.48 22.38
CA ASP A 300 47.00 56.58 23.28
C ASP A 300 48.52 56.86 23.26
N GLU A 301 49.10 57.16 22.10
CA GLU A 301 50.51 57.55 21.97
C GLU A 301 50.81 58.88 22.68
N LEU A 302 49.88 59.82 22.67
CA LEU A 302 49.95 61.09 23.39
C LEU A 302 49.75 60.93 24.90
N ASP A 303 48.87 60.01 25.33
CA ASP A 303 48.62 59.72 26.75
C ASP A 303 49.80 58.98 27.41
N ASN A 304 50.55 58.17 26.65
CA ASN A 304 51.67 57.36 27.13
C ASN A 304 53.07 57.98 26.90
N GLU A 305 53.16 59.25 26.47
CA GLU A 305 54.42 59.96 26.18
C GLU A 305 55.36 59.19 25.23
N ALA A 306 54.81 58.67 24.12
CA ALA A 306 55.59 57.97 23.10
C ALA A 306 56.63 58.89 22.42
N GLY A 307 57.73 58.34 21.89
CA GLY A 307 58.77 59.14 21.26
C GLY A 307 58.24 60.01 20.10
N LEU A 308 58.73 61.25 19.99
CA LEU A 308 58.21 62.28 19.06
C LEU A 308 57.97 61.77 17.62
N ARG A 309 58.86 60.92 17.09
CA ARG A 309 58.73 60.34 15.74
C ARG A 309 57.51 59.45 15.57
N SER A 310 57.09 58.72 16.61
CA SER A 310 55.90 57.87 16.56
C SER A 310 54.64 58.72 16.48
N VAL A 311 54.52 59.69 17.40
CA VAL A 311 53.40 60.63 17.45
C VAL A 311 53.27 61.41 16.13
N GLU A 312 54.38 61.87 15.56
CA GLU A 312 54.38 62.55 14.25
C GLU A 312 54.02 61.61 13.10
N SER A 313 54.45 60.35 13.13
CA SER A 313 54.09 59.37 12.10
C SER A 313 52.58 59.10 12.13
N SER A 314 52.02 58.81 13.31
CA SER A 314 50.60 58.53 13.49
C SER A 314 49.72 59.75 13.17
N PHE A 315 50.16 60.97 13.54
CA PHE A 315 49.48 62.21 13.17
C PHE A 315 49.54 62.50 11.66
N ASN A 316 50.68 62.30 11.01
CA ASN A 316 50.81 62.49 9.56
C ASN A 316 49.99 61.45 8.77
N MET A 317 49.93 60.19 9.24
CA MET A 317 49.06 59.17 8.64
C MET A 317 47.57 59.51 8.77
N LEU A 318 47.17 60.11 9.89
CA LEU A 318 45.80 60.54 10.14
C LEU A 318 45.42 61.78 9.29
N MET A 319 46.34 62.73 9.13
CA MET A 319 46.18 63.89 8.23
C MET A 319 46.13 63.48 6.75
N ALA A 320 46.84 62.40 6.36
CA ALA A 320 46.84 61.89 4.99
C ALA A 320 45.50 61.28 4.56
N LEU A 321 44.58 60.99 5.49
CA LEU A 321 43.23 60.49 5.18
C LEU A 321 42.24 61.59 4.77
N ASP A 322 42.65 62.87 4.78
CA ASP A 322 41.90 64.04 4.31
C ASP A 322 40.50 64.19 4.94
N LEU A 323 40.38 63.78 6.21
CA LEU A 323 39.19 63.88 7.04
C LEU A 323 39.44 64.92 8.16
N PRO A 324 38.39 65.65 8.62
CA PRO A 324 38.55 66.73 9.59
C PRO A 324 38.99 66.20 10.96
N VAL A 325 40.24 66.44 11.31
CA VAL A 325 40.81 66.11 12.62
C VAL A 325 40.30 67.10 13.67
N SER A 326 39.94 66.61 14.86
CA SER A 326 39.46 67.48 15.93
C SER A 326 40.53 68.50 16.34
N SER A 327 40.14 69.77 16.45
CA SER A 327 41.05 70.87 16.78
C SER A 327 41.77 70.68 18.13
N ARG A 328 41.15 69.97 19.08
CA ARG A 328 41.77 69.59 20.36
C ARG A 328 42.93 68.61 20.20
N LEU A 329 42.84 67.65 19.27
CA LEU A 329 43.88 66.63 19.07
C LEU A 329 45.12 67.25 18.41
N VAL A 330 44.91 68.15 17.45
CA VAL A 330 45.98 68.95 16.82
C VAL A 330 46.73 69.78 17.86
N GLU A 331 46.00 70.47 18.74
CA GLU A 331 46.59 71.30 19.80
C GLU A 331 47.41 70.46 20.81
N ARG A 332 46.97 69.23 21.11
CA ARG A 332 47.72 68.31 21.97
C ARG A 332 49.04 67.85 21.34
N VAL A 333 49.05 67.55 20.04
CA VAL A 333 50.28 67.17 19.30
C VAL A 333 51.29 68.32 19.27
N GLU A 334 50.83 69.56 19.01
CA GLU A 334 51.71 70.73 18.96
C GLU A 334 52.36 71.04 20.33
N ARG A 335 51.61 70.93 21.44
CA ARG A 335 52.19 71.07 22.79
C ARG A 335 53.25 70.00 23.09
N TYR A 336 53.09 68.79 22.56
CA TYR A 336 54.04 67.69 22.72
C TYR A 336 55.31 67.86 21.86
N ARG A 337 55.19 68.48 20.68
CA ARG A 337 56.32 68.91 19.84
C ARG A 337 57.20 69.94 20.55
N GLU A 338 56.59 70.96 21.13
CA GLU A 338 57.32 72.04 21.82
C GLU A 338 58.10 71.52 23.03
N SER A 339 57.54 70.58 23.80
CA SER A 339 58.21 69.99 24.96
C SER A 339 59.45 69.15 24.58
N CYS A 340 59.40 68.43 23.46
CA CYS A 340 60.51 67.61 22.96
C CYS A 340 61.65 68.45 22.35
N LEU A 341 61.34 69.50 21.59
CA LEU A 341 62.35 70.37 20.93
C LEU A 341 63.19 71.18 21.94
N LEU A 342 62.65 71.50 23.11
CA LEU A 342 63.39 72.16 24.19
C LEU A 342 64.45 71.24 24.83
N ALA A 343 64.30 69.92 24.73
CA ALA A 343 65.26 68.94 25.25
C ALA A 343 66.50 68.75 24.34
N GLU A 344 66.37 68.92 23.02
CA GLU A 344 67.46 68.71 22.05
C GLU A 344 68.42 69.92 21.93
N ARG A 345 67.96 71.15 22.19
CA ARG A 345 68.77 72.38 22.04
C ARG A 345 70.01 72.48 22.94
N ARG A 346 70.14 71.67 24.01
CA ARG A 346 71.33 71.70 24.88
C ARG A 346 72.55 70.95 24.32
N ARG A 347 72.41 70.13 23.27
CA ARG A 347 73.48 69.23 22.79
C ARG A 347 74.24 69.69 21.54
N HIS A 348 73.74 70.70 20.81
CA HIS A 348 74.28 71.09 19.50
C HIS A 348 75.19 72.34 19.47
N ILE A 349 75.49 72.98 20.60
CA ILE A 349 76.37 74.18 20.65
C ILE A 349 77.88 73.86 20.54
N ARG A 350 78.31 72.58 20.63
CA ARG A 350 79.75 72.22 20.70
C ARG A 350 80.44 71.76 19.40
N LYS A 351 79.80 71.82 18.22
CA LYS A 351 80.35 71.17 17.01
C LYS A 351 80.45 72.06 15.75
N CYS A 352 80.66 73.37 15.91
CA CYS A 352 80.82 74.30 14.79
C CYS A 352 82.17 75.05 14.77
N ILE A 353 83.30 74.36 14.99
CA ILE A 353 84.62 74.97 14.73
C ILE A 353 85.42 74.01 13.85
N TYR A 354 86.07 74.56 12.82
CA TYR A 354 87.13 73.99 11.97
C TYR A 354 86.73 73.46 10.59
N GLY A 355 86.38 74.40 9.70
CA GLY A 355 86.53 74.26 8.26
C GLY A 355 87.93 74.72 7.80
N ILE A 356 88.68 73.78 7.23
CA ILE A 356 89.47 73.91 5.99
C ILE A 356 90.55 75.02 5.97
N GLY A 357 91.80 74.65 6.26
CA GLY A 357 92.97 75.43 5.90
C GLY A 357 94.27 74.75 6.33
N GLY A 358 95.10 74.34 5.38
CA GLY A 358 96.51 74.02 5.66
C GLY A 358 96.85 72.54 5.76
N ALA A 359 96.24 71.72 4.90
CA ALA A 359 96.55 70.31 4.62
C ALA A 359 97.99 70.03 4.12
N LEU A 360 98.99 70.81 4.54
CA LEU A 360 100.39 70.67 4.10
C LEU A 360 101.41 70.75 5.24
N LEU A 361 101.05 71.17 6.45
CA LEU A 361 101.89 70.99 7.65
C LEU A 361 101.58 69.67 8.40
N LEU A 362 100.52 68.99 7.96
CA LEU A 362 99.97 67.73 8.46
C LEU A 362 100.92 66.53 8.24
N VAL A 363 101.91 66.62 7.37
CA VAL A 363 102.76 65.46 7.03
C VAL A 363 103.94 65.30 7.99
N LEU A 364 104.39 66.38 8.66
CA LEU A 364 105.59 66.32 9.51
C LEU A 364 105.28 66.17 11.01
N LEU A 365 104.15 66.68 11.49
CA LEU A 365 103.69 66.51 12.89
C LEU A 365 103.07 65.12 13.15
N VAL A 366 102.66 64.40 12.11
CA VAL A 366 102.06 63.07 12.19
C VAL A 366 103.04 62.01 12.72
N ALA A 367 104.34 62.10 12.44
CA ALA A 367 105.29 61.06 12.84
C ALA A 367 105.55 61.00 14.38
N VAL A 368 105.52 62.15 15.08
CA VAL A 368 105.72 62.21 16.54
C VAL A 368 104.39 62.09 17.30
N ALA A 369 103.30 62.61 16.72
CA ALA A 369 101.95 62.41 17.24
C ALA A 369 101.55 60.92 17.21
N VAL A 370 101.92 60.13 16.20
CA VAL A 370 101.53 58.72 16.06
C VAL A 370 101.84 57.87 17.30
N ARG A 371 102.91 58.15 18.05
CA ARG A 371 103.31 57.32 19.21
C ARG A 371 102.61 57.71 20.53
N LEU A 372 102.30 59.00 20.73
CA LEU A 372 101.45 59.45 21.87
C LEU A 372 99.96 59.25 21.58
N VAL A 373 99.56 59.40 20.31
CA VAL A 373 98.22 59.12 19.81
C VAL A 373 97.95 57.62 19.73
N GLN A 374 98.93 56.73 19.48
CA GLN A 374 98.69 55.28 19.58
C GLN A 374 98.28 54.89 21.00
N ASN A 375 98.96 55.41 22.02
CA ASN A 375 98.65 55.12 23.41
C ASN A 375 97.32 55.79 23.88
N GLU A 376 97.00 56.98 23.35
CA GLU A 376 95.71 57.64 23.59
C GLU A 376 94.55 57.02 22.79
N ARG A 377 94.83 56.48 21.60
CA ARG A 377 93.88 55.70 20.78
C ARG A 377 93.57 54.38 21.44
N GLU A 378 94.55 53.64 21.94
CA GLU A 378 94.32 52.37 22.64
C GLU A 378 93.48 52.56 23.91
N SER A 379 93.71 53.64 24.68
CA SER A 379 92.87 53.98 25.84
C SER A 379 91.45 54.40 25.44
N ARG A 380 91.30 55.20 24.38
CA ARG A 380 89.99 55.67 23.90
C ARG A 380 89.24 54.59 23.13
N GLU A 381 89.92 53.64 22.49
CA GLU A 381 89.35 52.46 21.86
C GLU A 381 88.91 51.45 22.91
N ALA A 382 89.73 51.17 23.92
CA ALA A 382 89.30 50.34 25.05
C ALA A 382 88.11 50.98 25.79
N GLY A 383 88.16 52.30 26.02
CA GLY A 383 87.05 53.05 26.62
C GLY A 383 85.80 53.05 25.76
N ARG A 384 85.91 53.29 24.45
CA ARG A 384 84.78 53.19 23.50
C ARG A 384 84.24 51.79 23.39
N GLN A 385 85.07 50.76 23.32
CA GLN A 385 84.62 49.37 23.28
C GLN A 385 83.88 49.02 24.58
N MET A 386 84.36 49.47 25.75
CA MET A 386 83.63 49.32 27.00
C MET A 386 82.32 50.12 27.02
N GLU A 387 82.29 51.35 26.49
CA GLU A 387 81.08 52.17 26.41
C GLU A 387 80.07 51.64 25.39
N GLU A 388 80.51 51.13 24.24
CA GLU A 388 79.69 50.44 23.23
C GLU A 388 79.12 49.16 23.82
N LEU A 389 79.96 48.33 24.46
CA LEU A 389 79.49 47.12 25.14
C LEU A 389 78.54 47.45 26.29
N LEU A 390 78.73 48.55 27.01
CA LEU A 390 77.79 49.00 28.06
C LEU A 390 76.50 49.62 27.48
N ALA A 391 76.57 50.29 26.33
CA ALA A 391 75.40 50.78 25.60
C ALA A 391 74.58 49.61 25.02
N GLU A 392 75.26 48.53 24.62
CA GLU A 392 74.68 47.23 24.26
C GLU A 392 74.26 46.39 25.49
N LYS A 393 74.38 46.94 26.70
CA LYS A 393 74.08 46.30 28.00
C LYS A 393 74.89 45.03 28.29
N ASN A 394 75.97 44.79 27.57
CA ASN A 394 76.91 43.68 27.74
C ASN A 394 77.98 43.99 28.79
N ALA A 395 77.57 43.97 30.06
CA ALA A 395 78.45 44.25 31.21
C ALA A 395 79.63 43.27 31.33
N VAL A 396 79.41 41.99 30.99
CA VAL A 396 80.43 40.94 31.06
C VAL A 396 81.50 41.16 30.00
N GLY A 397 81.11 41.53 28.78
CA GLY A 397 82.04 41.91 27.71
C GLY A 397 82.87 43.13 28.08
N ALA A 398 82.26 44.17 28.64
CA ALA A 398 82.97 45.37 29.07
C ALA A 398 83.99 45.08 30.19
N LEU A 399 83.65 44.24 31.18
CA LEU A 399 84.57 43.78 32.22
C LEU A 399 85.72 42.93 31.65
N ALA A 400 85.45 42.07 30.66
CA ALA A 400 86.47 41.26 29.99
C ALA A 400 87.45 42.10 29.16
N VAL A 401 86.98 43.17 28.51
CA VAL A 401 87.84 44.15 27.82
C VAL A 401 88.72 44.87 28.84
N TYR A 402 88.18 45.31 29.98
CA TYR A 402 88.99 45.91 31.05
C TYR A 402 90.05 44.94 31.58
N ASP A 403 89.69 43.69 31.87
CA ASP A 403 90.61 42.69 32.41
C ASP A 403 91.68 42.25 31.39
N ARG A 404 91.43 42.43 30.08
CA ARG A 404 92.43 42.28 29.01
C ARG A 404 93.40 43.46 29.00
N VAL A 405 92.87 44.70 29.01
CA VAL A 405 93.70 45.92 29.07
C VAL A 405 94.56 45.96 30.34
N ARG A 406 94.03 45.51 31.49
CA ARG A 406 94.78 45.37 32.74
C ARG A 406 95.96 44.39 32.65
N ARG A 407 95.81 43.33 31.86
CA ARG A 407 96.87 42.32 31.65
C ARG A 407 97.93 42.81 30.68
N ASP A 408 97.51 43.43 29.59
CA ASP A 408 98.41 43.80 28.49
C ASP A 408 99.15 45.13 28.78
N SER A 409 98.50 46.07 29.47
CA SER A 409 99.04 47.40 29.81
C SER A 409 98.56 47.90 31.18
N PRO A 410 99.25 47.55 32.29
CA PRO A 410 98.79 47.86 33.65
C PRO A 410 98.61 49.35 33.95
N ALA A 411 99.52 50.21 33.45
CA ALA A 411 99.46 51.67 33.65
C ALA A 411 98.26 52.34 32.94
N LEU A 412 97.67 51.70 31.92
CA LEU A 412 96.48 52.17 31.23
C LEU A 412 95.21 51.84 32.01
N ALA A 413 95.15 50.68 32.70
CA ALA A 413 93.97 50.23 33.44
C ALA A 413 93.70 51.01 34.74
N GLU A 414 94.72 51.67 35.31
CA GLU A 414 94.59 52.52 36.51
C GLU A 414 94.02 53.92 36.21
N ARG A 415 93.73 54.24 34.93
CA ARG A 415 93.15 55.53 34.59
C ARG A 415 91.73 55.70 35.16
N PRO A 416 91.37 56.92 35.63
CA PRO A 416 90.07 57.18 36.27
C PRO A 416 88.87 56.84 35.38
N GLU A 417 88.99 57.08 34.08
CA GLU A 417 87.92 56.87 33.09
C GLU A 417 87.57 55.38 32.92
N LEU A 418 88.58 54.51 32.79
CA LEU A 418 88.38 53.06 32.66
C LEU A 418 87.94 52.42 33.99
N LEU A 419 88.40 52.93 35.13
CA LEU A 419 87.92 52.49 36.45
C LEU A 419 86.44 52.87 36.69
N ALA A 420 86.01 54.05 36.25
CA ALA A 420 84.60 54.46 36.32
C ALA A 420 83.71 53.59 35.41
N LEU A 421 84.19 53.25 34.21
CA LEU A 421 83.50 52.32 33.31
C LEU A 421 83.46 50.89 33.88
N ARG A 422 84.54 50.40 34.53
CA ARG A 422 84.54 49.12 35.27
C ARG A 422 83.51 49.12 36.41
N ALA A 423 83.44 50.18 37.20
CA ALA A 423 82.48 50.27 38.31
C ALA A 423 81.02 50.30 37.81
N ARG A 424 80.75 51.00 36.69
CA ARG A 424 79.45 50.96 36.02
C ARG A 424 79.13 49.58 35.45
N ALA A 425 80.10 48.94 34.80
CA ALA A 425 79.95 47.58 34.29
C ALA A 425 79.71 46.57 35.42
N GLY A 426 80.40 46.70 36.55
CA GLY A 426 80.18 45.88 37.74
C GLY A 426 78.77 46.04 38.32
N LYS A 427 78.30 47.28 38.51
CA LYS A 427 76.92 47.53 38.98
C LYS A 427 75.86 46.97 38.02
N LEU A 428 76.05 47.16 36.71
CA LEU A 428 75.13 46.64 35.70
C LEU A 428 75.12 45.09 35.71
N ALA A 429 76.29 44.46 35.87
CA ALA A 429 76.40 43.01 36.00
C ALA A 429 75.71 42.47 37.26
N ASP A 430 75.85 43.16 38.40
CA ASP A 430 75.18 42.80 39.65
C ASP A 430 73.65 42.96 39.57
N GLU A 431 73.16 44.01 38.89
CA GLU A 431 71.74 44.24 38.62
C GLU A 431 71.14 43.15 37.72
N PHE A 432 71.87 42.73 36.66
CA PHE A 432 71.47 41.60 35.83
C PHE A 432 71.48 40.28 36.60
N ALA A 433 72.50 40.03 37.42
CA ALA A 433 72.60 38.83 38.25
C ALA A 433 71.47 38.75 39.30
N ALA A 434 71.13 39.87 39.95
CA ALA A 434 70.02 39.93 40.90
C ALA A 434 68.66 39.71 40.23
N ALA A 435 68.47 40.26 39.03
CA ALA A 435 67.25 40.10 38.26
C ALA A 435 67.09 38.67 37.68
N ASP A 436 68.19 38.02 37.30
CA ASP A 436 68.22 36.61 36.88
C ASP A 436 67.98 35.66 38.06
N ALA A 437 68.50 35.96 39.26
CA ALA A 437 68.19 35.22 40.48
C ALA A 437 66.69 35.36 40.88
N GLY A 438 66.10 36.54 40.69
CA GLY A 438 64.67 36.76 40.89
C GLY A 438 63.80 35.97 39.88
N PHE A 439 64.21 35.94 38.61
CA PHE A 439 63.57 35.15 37.57
C PHE A 439 63.65 33.64 37.87
N ALA A 440 64.82 33.15 38.28
CA ALA A 440 65.04 31.74 38.62
C ALA A 440 64.14 31.27 39.78
N ARG A 441 63.97 32.07 40.84
CA ARG A 441 63.07 31.74 41.97
C ARG A 441 61.60 31.68 41.57
N LEU A 442 61.15 32.57 40.68
CA LEU A 442 59.79 32.55 40.16
C LEU A 442 59.58 31.36 39.22
N LEU A 443 60.59 31.01 38.43
CA LEU A 443 60.56 29.86 37.53
C LEU A 443 60.47 28.54 38.32
N GLU A 444 61.21 28.42 39.42
CA GLU A 444 61.15 27.25 40.30
C GLU A 444 59.75 27.06 40.92
N ARG A 445 59.13 28.14 41.43
CA ARG A 445 57.72 28.09 41.91
C ARG A 445 56.73 27.74 40.80
N ALA A 446 56.97 28.22 39.58
CA ALA A 446 56.12 27.88 38.44
C ALA A 446 56.29 26.40 38.03
N GLU A 447 57.50 25.87 38.08
CA GLU A 447 57.80 24.45 37.82
C GLU A 447 57.18 23.53 38.89
N GLU A 448 57.17 23.92 40.16
CA GLU A 448 56.48 23.19 41.25
C GLU A 448 54.96 23.14 41.03
N ALA A 449 54.39 24.16 40.39
CA ALA A 449 52.97 24.22 40.06
C ALA A 449 52.59 23.38 38.82
N LEU A 450 53.57 22.87 38.05
CA LEU A 450 53.35 22.03 36.85
C LEU A 450 53.00 20.58 37.18
N THR A 451 51.86 20.40 37.85
CA THR A 451 51.24 19.10 38.09
C THR A 451 49.88 19.04 37.38
N PRO A 452 49.39 17.85 36.97
CA PRO A 452 48.10 17.70 36.30
C PRO A 452 46.94 18.37 37.05
N GLU A 453 46.99 18.39 38.38
CA GLU A 453 45.95 18.94 39.26
C GLU A 453 46.04 20.46 39.44
N ARG A 454 47.25 21.04 39.38
CA ARG A 454 47.47 22.47 39.71
C ARG A 454 47.77 23.35 38.50
N VAL A 455 48.04 22.76 37.33
CA VAL A 455 48.39 23.49 36.09
C VAL A 455 47.28 24.43 35.59
N GLU A 456 46.01 24.13 35.93
CA GLU A 456 44.83 24.92 35.59
C GLU A 456 44.49 25.98 36.66
N ASN A 457 45.16 25.96 37.82
CA ASN A 457 44.90 26.93 38.88
C ASN A 457 45.32 28.33 38.42
N SER A 458 44.57 29.35 38.88
CA SER A 458 44.85 30.75 38.55
C SER A 458 46.28 31.17 38.93
N GLU A 459 46.81 30.63 40.03
CA GLU A 459 48.18 30.87 40.48
C GLU A 459 49.23 30.42 39.44
N ALA A 460 49.11 29.21 38.88
CA ALA A 460 50.04 28.73 37.86
C ALA A 460 49.95 29.60 36.59
N ALA A 461 48.73 29.96 36.18
CA ALA A 461 48.54 30.84 35.03
C ALA A 461 49.14 32.24 35.23
N GLU A 462 49.00 32.81 36.42
CA GLU A 462 49.59 34.09 36.77
C GLU A 462 51.12 34.04 36.85
N LEU A 463 51.70 32.96 37.40
CA LEU A 463 53.14 32.78 37.49
C LEU A 463 53.79 32.72 36.11
N PHE A 464 53.24 31.92 35.19
CA PHE A 464 53.73 31.84 33.81
C PHE A 464 53.52 33.13 33.02
N ARG A 465 52.42 33.87 33.25
CA ARG A 465 52.21 35.19 32.66
C ARG A 465 53.26 36.20 33.14
N LYS A 466 53.55 36.23 34.45
CA LYS A 466 54.59 37.08 35.04
C LYS A 466 55.97 36.72 34.50
N LEU A 467 56.32 35.43 34.46
CA LEU A 467 57.58 34.96 33.87
C LEU A 467 57.71 35.36 32.39
N GLY A 468 56.64 35.22 31.58
CA GLY A 468 56.63 35.65 30.18
C GLY A 468 56.94 37.14 30.01
N SER A 469 56.36 38.00 30.85
CA SER A 469 56.66 39.45 30.83
C SER A 469 58.09 39.80 31.27
N MET A 470 58.74 38.94 32.04
CA MET A 470 60.08 39.14 32.59
C MET A 470 61.20 38.46 31.77
N ALA A 471 60.84 37.73 30.70
CA ALA A 471 61.75 36.91 29.91
C ALA A 471 62.72 37.74 29.03
N ALA A 472 62.34 38.94 28.61
CA ALA A 472 63.18 39.77 27.76
C ALA A 472 64.52 40.14 28.44
N GLY A 473 65.65 39.80 27.79
CA GLY A 473 66.99 40.16 28.25
C GLY A 473 67.58 39.26 29.36
N ARG A 474 67.02 38.06 29.57
CA ARG A 474 67.52 37.07 30.54
C ARG A 474 68.62 36.18 29.97
N ALA A 475 69.42 35.57 30.86
CA ALA A 475 70.42 34.58 30.45
C ALA A 475 69.79 33.40 29.68
N GLN A 476 70.42 33.01 28.57
CA GLN A 476 69.92 31.95 27.68
C GLN A 476 69.55 30.62 28.39
N PRO A 477 70.34 30.11 29.36
CA PRO A 477 69.98 28.87 30.06
C PRO A 477 68.68 28.96 30.87
N LEU A 478 68.33 30.16 31.38
CA LEU A 478 67.06 30.38 32.09
C LEU A 478 65.88 30.47 31.13
N LEU A 479 66.09 31.03 29.92
CA LEU A 479 65.09 31.06 28.86
C LEU A 479 64.78 29.66 28.33
N ASP A 480 65.80 28.86 28.08
CA ASP A 480 65.64 27.47 27.64
C ASP A 480 64.85 26.65 28.68
N ARG A 481 65.10 26.88 29.97
CA ARG A 481 64.39 26.26 31.09
C ARG A 481 62.93 26.75 31.19
N PHE A 482 62.67 28.04 31.02
CA PHE A 482 61.32 28.59 30.94
C PHE A 482 60.53 28.03 29.75
N ASP A 483 61.13 27.96 28.56
CA ASP A 483 60.51 27.40 27.38
C ASP A 483 60.20 25.91 27.55
N ALA A 484 61.07 25.15 28.23
CA ALA A 484 60.81 23.76 28.58
C ALA A 484 59.63 23.63 29.56
N ALA A 485 59.56 24.50 30.57
CA ALA A 485 58.46 24.56 31.53
C ALA A 485 57.13 24.95 30.86
N ASP A 486 57.12 25.91 29.94
CA ASP A 486 55.91 26.34 29.21
C ASP A 486 55.44 25.26 28.22
N ARG A 487 56.37 24.56 27.53
CA ARG A 487 56.02 23.37 26.72
C ARG A 487 55.38 22.28 27.58
N LYS A 488 55.93 22.01 28.76
CA LYS A 488 55.36 21.03 29.71
C LYS A 488 53.97 21.46 30.20
N ARG A 489 53.77 22.75 30.47
CA ARG A 489 52.46 23.32 30.83
C ARG A 489 51.41 23.09 29.76
N ARG A 490 51.72 23.47 28.51
CA ARG A 490 50.80 23.32 27.37
C ARG A 490 50.43 21.86 27.17
N LYS A 491 51.41 20.96 27.26
CA LYS A 491 51.19 19.51 27.17
C LYS A 491 50.23 19.00 28.25
N LEU A 492 50.41 19.40 29.51
CA LEU A 492 49.53 19.00 30.61
C LEU A 492 48.10 19.55 30.47
N LEU A 493 47.94 20.78 29.99
CA LEU A 493 46.61 21.37 29.72
C LEU A 493 45.89 20.63 28.58
N GLU A 494 46.63 20.22 27.55
CA GLU A 494 46.09 19.44 26.44
C GLU A 494 45.72 18.02 26.89
N GLU A 495 46.57 17.35 27.68
CA GLU A 495 46.28 16.04 28.28
C GLU A 495 45.02 16.07 29.18
N ASN A 496 44.84 17.10 30.02
CA ASN A 496 43.63 17.27 30.84
C ASN A 496 42.38 17.53 30.01
N ARG A 497 42.50 18.30 28.92
CA ARG A 497 41.39 18.59 28.01
C ARG A 497 40.97 17.34 27.23
N GLU A 498 41.95 16.56 26.75
CA GLU A 498 41.71 15.26 26.12
C GLU A 498 41.07 14.27 27.09
N ARG A 499 41.55 14.20 28.33
CA ARG A 499 40.98 13.33 29.36
C ARG A 499 39.51 13.65 29.62
N ARG A 500 39.17 14.92 29.87
CA ARG A 500 37.77 15.36 30.06
C ARG A 500 36.90 15.06 28.84
N THR A 501 37.45 15.25 27.64
CA THR A 501 36.76 14.95 26.37
C THR A 501 36.47 13.44 26.23
N ARG A 502 37.43 12.58 26.60
CA ARG A 502 37.27 11.12 26.60
C ARG A 502 36.26 10.66 27.66
N GLU A 503 36.36 11.19 28.87
CA GLU A 503 35.42 10.89 29.98
C GLU A 503 33.98 11.30 29.64
N PHE A 504 33.79 12.51 29.07
CA PHE A 504 32.48 12.98 28.63
C PHE A 504 31.88 12.11 27.51
N ARG A 505 32.69 11.72 26.50
CA ARG A 505 32.25 10.81 25.43
C ARG A 505 31.86 9.44 25.97
N ALA A 506 32.68 8.87 26.86
CA ALA A 506 32.41 7.56 27.45
C ALA A 506 31.13 7.57 28.30
N ALA A 507 30.90 8.63 29.09
CA ALA A 507 29.68 8.77 29.88
C ALA A 507 28.43 8.99 29.01
N SER A 508 28.51 9.83 27.97
CA SER A 508 27.41 10.03 27.01
C SER A 508 27.04 8.73 26.28
N GLU A 509 28.04 7.96 25.83
CA GLU A 509 27.82 6.68 25.18
C GLU A 509 27.24 5.61 26.12
N ARG A 510 27.61 5.64 27.40
CA ARG A 510 27.01 4.76 28.41
C ARG A 510 25.51 5.01 28.53
N ILE A 511 25.11 6.27 28.69
CA ILE A 511 23.69 6.65 28.81
C ILE A 511 22.92 6.28 27.54
N ARG A 512 23.51 6.51 26.36
CA ARG A 512 22.90 6.11 25.08
C ARG A 512 22.66 4.60 25.00
N ARG A 513 23.65 3.78 25.37
CA ARG A 513 23.50 2.32 25.40
C ARG A 513 22.45 1.85 26.41
N GLU A 514 22.33 2.53 27.53
CA GLU A 514 21.28 2.27 28.52
C GLU A 514 19.89 2.56 27.94
N LEU A 515 19.70 3.69 27.26
CA LEU A 515 18.47 4.02 26.55
C LEU A 515 18.14 3.02 25.43
N GLU A 516 19.15 2.57 24.67
CA GLU A 516 18.97 1.52 23.65
C GLU A 516 18.56 0.18 24.27
N ARG A 517 19.13 -0.18 25.42
CA ARG A 517 18.74 -1.38 26.18
C ARG A 517 17.31 -1.27 26.70
N ILE A 518 16.95 -0.15 27.31
CA ILE A 518 15.59 0.13 27.78
C ILE A 518 14.63 0.03 26.59
N SER A 519 14.98 0.64 25.45
CA SER A 519 14.17 0.57 24.22
C SER A 519 13.93 -0.86 23.74
N ALA A 520 14.93 -1.74 23.84
CA ALA A 520 14.81 -3.16 23.49
C ALA A 520 14.00 -4.00 24.52
N GLU A 521 13.89 -3.55 25.76
CA GLU A 521 13.12 -4.22 26.82
C GLU A 521 11.62 -3.87 26.79
N ILE A 522 11.24 -2.72 26.21
CA ILE A 522 9.85 -2.25 26.12
C ILE A 522 8.91 -3.26 25.43
N PRO A 523 9.25 -3.86 24.26
CA PRO A 523 8.33 -4.75 23.56
C PRO A 523 8.15 -6.13 24.22
N ARG A 524 8.96 -6.47 25.24
CA ARG A 524 8.91 -7.79 25.88
C ARG A 524 7.64 -7.95 26.73
N GLU A 525 7.04 -9.14 26.69
CA GLU A 525 5.90 -9.47 27.55
C GLU A 525 6.37 -9.63 29.00
N GLY A 526 5.75 -8.90 29.94
CA GLY A 526 6.07 -8.95 31.38
C GLY A 526 6.77 -7.70 31.94
N SER A 527 7.34 -6.83 31.10
CA SER A 527 8.01 -5.60 31.55
C SER A 527 7.02 -4.59 32.13
N SER A 528 7.30 -3.97 33.29
CA SER A 528 6.48 -2.88 33.83
C SER A 528 6.74 -1.59 33.05
N LEU A 529 5.72 -1.09 32.34
CA LEU A 529 5.86 0.11 31.51
C LEU A 529 6.12 1.36 32.35
N GLU A 530 5.56 1.45 33.56
CA GLU A 530 5.80 2.56 34.48
C GLU A 530 7.26 2.62 34.94
N HIS A 531 7.86 1.47 35.29
CA HIS A 531 9.28 1.41 35.67
C HIS A 531 10.20 1.77 34.49
N LEU A 532 9.86 1.33 33.28
CA LEU A 532 10.63 1.67 32.08
C LEU A 532 10.50 3.15 31.71
N GLU A 533 9.31 3.75 31.87
CA GLU A 533 9.11 5.20 31.69
C GLU A 533 9.95 6.00 32.69
N GLN A 534 9.99 5.60 33.97
CA GLN A 534 10.85 6.21 34.97
C GLN A 534 12.34 6.08 34.61
N ALA A 535 12.77 4.94 34.09
CA ALA A 535 14.16 4.72 33.67
C ALA A 535 14.56 5.61 32.48
N VAL A 536 13.68 5.81 31.49
CA VAL A 536 13.94 6.74 30.38
C VAL A 536 14.10 8.18 30.88
N ARG A 537 13.24 8.61 31.81
CA ARG A 537 13.34 9.95 32.42
C ARG A 537 14.63 10.13 33.22
N ALA A 538 14.98 9.14 34.04
CA ALA A 538 16.20 9.17 34.85
C ALA A 538 17.47 9.29 33.98
N ALA A 539 17.55 8.53 32.89
CA ALA A 539 18.68 8.61 31.95
C ALA A 539 18.76 9.99 31.24
N GLY A 540 17.62 10.60 30.90
CA GLY A 540 17.58 11.95 30.34
C GLY A 540 18.02 13.03 31.32
N GLU A 541 17.63 12.92 32.59
CA GLU A 541 18.07 13.81 33.66
C GLU A 541 19.57 13.67 33.95
N GLU A 542 20.08 12.43 34.00
CA GLU A 542 21.50 12.14 34.16
C GLU A 542 22.32 12.82 33.06
N PHE A 543 21.91 12.70 31.80
CA PHE A 543 22.59 13.36 30.68
C PHE A 543 22.53 14.89 30.76
N SER A 544 21.41 15.44 31.22
CA SER A 544 21.25 16.88 31.43
C SER A 544 22.20 17.41 32.51
N THR A 545 22.45 16.64 33.57
CA THR A 545 23.46 16.98 34.59
C THR A 545 24.89 16.89 34.04
N LEU A 546 25.19 15.88 33.22
CA LEU A 546 26.47 15.71 32.55
C LEU A 546 26.80 16.91 31.64
N LEU A 547 25.82 17.38 30.85
CA LEU A 547 25.95 18.55 29.98
C LEU A 547 26.28 19.83 30.77
N ARG A 548 25.60 20.06 31.89
CA ARG A 548 25.84 21.24 32.75
C ARG A 548 27.24 21.23 33.36
N ASN A 549 27.78 20.05 33.68
CA ASN A 549 29.07 19.91 34.36
C ASN A 549 30.27 19.78 33.41
N ALA A 550 30.05 19.75 32.09
CA ALA A 550 31.09 19.54 31.09
C ALA A 550 31.93 20.81 30.77
N SER A 551 32.51 21.45 31.79
CA SER A 551 33.41 22.58 31.59
C SER A 551 34.73 22.12 30.89
N GLY A 552 35.24 22.93 29.95
CA GLY A 552 36.48 22.63 29.21
C GLY A 552 36.34 21.66 28.01
N VAL A 553 35.18 21.04 27.81
CA VAL A 553 34.84 20.23 26.61
C VAL A 553 34.36 21.16 25.49
N ALA A 554 34.74 20.86 24.24
CA ALA A 554 34.35 21.66 23.07
C ALA A 554 32.83 21.63 22.83
N ASP A 555 32.24 22.79 22.51
CA ASP A 555 30.78 22.93 22.42
C ASP A 555 30.17 22.17 21.25
N ASN A 556 30.91 22.04 20.14
CA ASN A 556 30.51 21.21 19.00
C ASN A 556 30.28 19.74 19.40
N LEU A 557 31.14 19.19 20.26
CA LEU A 557 31.01 17.84 20.75
C LEU A 557 29.83 17.69 21.72
N LYS A 558 29.60 18.69 22.59
CA LYS A 558 28.42 18.70 23.48
C LYS A 558 27.13 18.68 22.67
N GLN A 559 27.02 19.53 21.65
CA GLN A 559 25.87 19.61 20.78
C GLN A 559 25.64 18.30 20.02
N GLN A 560 26.71 17.72 19.45
CA GLN A 560 26.65 16.43 18.75
C GLN A 560 26.17 15.30 19.67
N GLN A 561 26.68 15.19 20.91
CA GLN A 561 26.25 14.16 21.84
C GLN A 561 24.81 14.39 22.33
N GLN A 562 24.41 15.66 22.49
CA GLN A 562 23.05 16.02 22.89
C GLN A 562 22.00 15.59 21.87
N GLU A 563 22.30 15.77 20.58
CA GLU A 563 21.42 15.32 19.51
C GLU A 563 21.25 13.80 19.49
N LEU A 564 22.35 13.05 19.64
CA LEU A 564 22.34 11.59 19.67
C LEU A 564 21.52 11.02 20.84
N VAL A 565 21.65 11.61 22.04
CA VAL A 565 20.88 11.18 23.22
C VAL A 565 19.40 11.55 23.07
N ASN A 566 19.07 12.74 22.56
CA ASN A 566 17.68 13.14 22.32
C ASN A 566 16.97 12.19 21.32
N ILE A 567 17.67 11.74 20.28
CA ILE A 567 17.16 10.73 19.35
C ILE A 567 16.87 9.41 20.08
N ALA A 568 17.76 8.97 20.97
CA ALA A 568 17.58 7.74 21.75
C ALA A 568 16.39 7.82 22.71
N VAL A 569 16.22 8.96 23.42
CA VAL A 569 15.05 9.23 24.27
C VAL A 569 13.76 9.21 23.46
N GLY A 570 13.73 9.92 22.33
CA GLY A 570 12.55 9.96 21.45
C GLY A 570 12.13 8.58 20.92
N ARG A 571 13.10 7.70 20.61
CA ARG A 571 12.80 6.31 20.23
C ARG A 571 12.23 5.50 21.39
N ALA A 572 12.76 5.64 22.60
CA ALA A 572 12.28 4.94 23.78
C ALA A 572 10.84 5.38 24.15
N ASP A 573 10.56 6.68 24.14
CA ASP A 573 9.22 7.22 24.38
C ASP A 573 8.20 6.79 23.31
N GLY A 574 8.62 6.78 22.04
CA GLY A 574 7.80 6.27 20.95
C GLY A 574 7.44 4.80 21.14
N ALA A 575 8.41 3.96 21.52
CA ALA A 575 8.19 2.55 21.81
C ALA A 575 7.28 2.32 23.03
N LEU A 576 7.43 3.11 24.10
CA LEU A 576 6.58 3.06 25.29
C LEU A 576 5.11 3.32 24.93
N ARG A 577 4.85 4.41 24.19
CA ARG A 577 3.48 4.79 23.78
C ARG A 577 2.82 3.73 22.91
N THR A 578 3.53 3.23 21.90
CA THR A 578 3.01 2.19 21.01
C THR A 578 2.73 0.90 21.78
N THR A 579 3.63 0.48 22.66
CA THR A 579 3.47 -0.76 23.43
C THR A 579 2.36 -0.66 24.48
N ALA A 580 2.22 0.49 25.15
CA ALA A 580 1.12 0.75 26.08
C ALA A 580 -0.24 0.68 25.37
N LYS A 581 -0.35 1.31 24.20
CA LYS A 581 -1.57 1.28 23.37
C LYS A 581 -1.91 -0.14 22.90
N LEU A 582 -0.91 -0.91 22.44
CA LEU A 582 -1.08 -2.32 22.04
C LEU A 582 -1.49 -3.22 23.21
N ARG A 583 -0.91 -3.04 24.41
CA ARG A 583 -1.31 -3.80 25.60
C ARG A 583 -2.76 -3.49 26.01
N SER A 584 -3.17 -2.22 25.96
CA SER A 584 -4.56 -1.83 26.22
C SER A 584 -5.54 -2.45 25.22
N ILE A 585 -5.19 -2.46 23.93
CA ILE A 585 -6.01 -3.12 22.90
C ILE A 585 -6.11 -4.62 23.17
N ARG A 586 -4.98 -5.29 23.45
CA ARG A 586 -4.96 -6.73 23.75
C ARG A 586 -5.77 -7.05 25.01
N GLN A 587 -5.69 -6.22 26.04
CA GLN A 587 -6.49 -6.38 27.26
C GLN A 587 -7.99 -6.26 26.96
N ARG A 588 -8.42 -5.31 26.12
CA ARG A 588 -9.83 -5.20 25.71
C ARG A 588 -10.31 -6.33 24.81
N LEU A 589 -9.41 -6.94 24.03
CA LEU A 589 -9.72 -8.12 23.21
C LEU A 589 -9.77 -9.42 24.02
N THR A 590 -8.96 -9.52 25.08
CA THR A 590 -8.89 -10.68 25.98
C THR A 590 -9.75 -10.53 27.23
N ALA A 591 -10.33 -9.36 27.46
CA ALA A 591 -11.23 -9.09 28.59
C ALA A 591 -12.20 -7.93 28.32
N PRO A 592 -13.08 -8.04 27.31
CA PRO A 592 -14.03 -6.99 27.01
C PRO A 592 -15.08 -6.86 28.11
N ALA A 593 -15.47 -5.61 28.43
CA ALA A 593 -16.55 -5.31 29.36
C ALA A 593 -17.95 -5.60 28.74
N ASP A 594 -18.08 -5.37 27.44
CA ASP A 594 -19.27 -5.64 26.64
C ASP A 594 -18.87 -5.82 25.16
N PHE A 595 -19.85 -6.09 24.31
CA PHE A 595 -19.63 -6.25 22.88
C PHE A 595 -19.04 -4.99 22.22
N TRP A 596 -19.47 -3.79 22.59
CA TRP A 596 -19.03 -2.55 21.96
C TRP A 596 -17.58 -2.22 22.29
N SER A 597 -17.17 -2.53 23.52
CA SER A 597 -15.78 -2.48 23.98
C SER A 597 -14.88 -3.42 23.15
N TYR A 598 -15.38 -4.63 22.87
CA TYR A 598 -14.70 -5.60 22.00
C TYR A 598 -14.59 -5.11 20.55
N ALA A 599 -15.69 -4.64 19.96
CA ALA A 599 -15.75 -4.14 18.58
C ALA A 599 -14.82 -2.93 18.39
N GLY A 600 -14.85 -1.95 19.30
CA GLY A 600 -13.98 -0.78 19.24
C GLY A 600 -12.49 -1.14 19.39
N ALA A 601 -12.15 -2.18 20.15
CA ALA A 601 -10.78 -2.67 20.25
C ALA A 601 -10.29 -3.33 18.94
N LEU A 602 -11.16 -4.09 18.26
CA LEU A 602 -10.86 -4.66 16.94
C LEU A 602 -10.69 -3.60 15.86
N GLU A 603 -11.54 -2.57 15.84
CA GLU A 603 -11.43 -1.44 14.91
C GLU A 603 -10.12 -0.66 15.14
N THR A 604 -9.78 -0.37 16.40
CA THR A 604 -8.53 0.32 16.75
C THR A 604 -7.31 -0.51 16.34
N LEU A 605 -7.32 -1.84 16.56
CA LEU A 605 -6.25 -2.73 16.14
C LEU A 605 -6.07 -2.75 14.62
N ALA A 606 -7.16 -2.71 13.85
CA ALA A 606 -7.14 -2.76 12.40
C ALA A 606 -6.45 -1.54 11.78
N VAL A 607 -6.61 -0.37 12.39
CA VAL A 607 -5.99 0.89 11.95
C VAL A 607 -4.53 0.98 12.38
N GLU A 608 -4.24 0.64 13.65
CA GLU A 608 -2.99 1.03 14.30
C GLU A 608 -1.84 0.03 14.12
N ALA A 609 -2.12 -1.24 13.85
CA ALA A 609 -1.05 -2.24 13.72
C ALA A 609 -1.30 -3.23 12.57
N PRO A 610 -1.22 -2.81 11.30
CA PRO A 610 -1.55 -3.62 10.13
C PRO A 610 -0.78 -4.95 10.00
N SER A 611 0.37 -5.10 10.67
CA SER A 611 1.28 -6.24 10.54
C SER A 611 1.05 -7.39 11.55
N LEU A 612 0.34 -7.16 12.67
CA LEU A 612 0.07 -8.20 13.69
C LEU A 612 -1.13 -9.09 13.27
N ALA A 613 -0.83 -10.17 12.54
CA ALA A 613 -1.68 -11.31 12.15
C ALA A 613 -2.89 -11.02 11.23
N ASP A 614 -2.62 -11.08 9.91
CA ASP A 614 -3.54 -10.84 8.80
C ASP A 614 -4.73 -11.85 8.72
N ALA A 615 -4.57 -13.07 9.24
CA ALA A 615 -5.59 -14.13 9.15
C ALA A 615 -6.75 -13.96 10.15
N ASN A 616 -6.45 -13.71 11.43
CA ASN A 616 -7.47 -13.49 12.45
C ASN A 616 -8.14 -12.13 12.30
N ARG A 617 -7.42 -11.13 11.77
CA ARG A 617 -7.98 -9.81 11.49
C ARG A 617 -8.95 -9.80 10.31
N LYS A 618 -8.63 -10.44 9.18
CA LYS A 618 -9.56 -10.53 8.04
C LYS A 618 -10.85 -11.26 8.43
N ARG A 619 -10.75 -12.27 9.29
CA ARG A 619 -11.91 -12.98 9.85
C ARG A 619 -12.69 -12.13 10.84
N ALA A 620 -12.03 -11.44 11.78
CA ALA A 620 -12.69 -10.56 12.75
C ALA A 620 -13.33 -9.32 12.08
N ALA A 621 -12.66 -8.71 11.11
CA ALA A 621 -13.19 -7.60 10.30
C ALA A 621 -14.33 -8.06 9.37
N GLY A 622 -14.23 -9.27 8.79
CA GLY A 622 -15.32 -9.89 8.03
C GLY A 622 -16.54 -10.18 8.91
N LEU A 623 -16.34 -10.69 10.13
CA LEU A 623 -17.41 -10.90 11.11
C LEU A 623 -18.01 -9.59 11.60
N LEU A 624 -17.21 -8.55 11.83
CA LEU A 624 -17.70 -7.20 12.15
C LEU A 624 -18.53 -6.61 11.00
N GLY A 625 -18.11 -6.80 9.75
CA GLY A 625 -18.88 -6.38 8.58
C GLY A 625 -20.21 -7.13 8.44
N LEU A 626 -20.19 -8.45 8.59
CA LEU A 626 -21.38 -9.31 8.59
C LEU A 626 -22.32 -9.05 9.79
N TRP A 627 -21.79 -8.53 10.90
CA TRP A 627 -22.59 -8.32 12.10
C TRP A 627 -23.17 -6.90 12.17
N ARG A 628 -22.42 -5.90 11.69
CA ARG A 628 -22.93 -4.54 11.49
C ARG A 628 -24.13 -4.56 10.53
N SER A 629 -24.07 -5.39 9.48
CA SER A 629 -25.22 -5.63 8.58
C SER A 629 -26.40 -6.35 9.24
N MET A 630 -26.19 -7.11 10.34
CA MET A 630 -27.26 -7.79 11.09
C MET A 630 -27.98 -6.89 12.10
N LEU A 631 -27.31 -5.91 12.70
CA LEU A 631 -27.89 -5.05 13.74
C LEU A 631 -28.73 -3.87 13.22
N GLU A 632 -28.56 -3.48 11.95
CA GLU A 632 -29.22 -2.30 11.38
C GLU A 632 -30.71 -2.52 11.00
N GLN A 633 -31.39 -3.57 11.50
CA GLN A 633 -32.82 -3.83 11.22
C GLN A 633 -33.67 -4.28 12.44
N PRO A 634 -34.70 -3.51 12.86
CA PRO A 634 -35.77 -3.98 13.72
C PRO A 634 -36.98 -4.42 12.87
N VAL A 635 -37.60 -5.55 13.20
CA VAL A 635 -38.93 -5.90 12.67
C VAL A 635 -39.88 -6.21 13.82
N GLU A 636 -41.01 -5.49 13.86
CA GLU A 636 -42.26 -5.94 14.48
C GLU A 636 -43.26 -6.42 13.43
N ALA A 637 -44.00 -7.43 13.85
CA ALA A 637 -44.78 -8.46 13.15
C ALA A 637 -45.91 -8.05 12.17
N GLY A 638 -46.08 -6.79 11.78
CA GLY A 638 -47.29 -6.35 11.06
C GLY A 638 -47.25 -6.40 9.52
N ILE A 639 -46.10 -6.72 8.91
CA ILE A 639 -45.81 -6.37 7.50
C ILE A 639 -45.28 -7.58 6.74
N LEU A 640 -46.14 -8.56 6.46
CA LEU A 640 -45.78 -9.69 5.60
C LEU A 640 -46.66 -9.80 4.34
N GLU A 641 -47.53 -8.83 4.06
CA GLU A 641 -48.62 -9.02 3.11
C GLU A 641 -48.57 -8.18 1.81
N SER A 642 -47.64 -7.21 1.60
CA SER A 642 -47.50 -6.55 0.28
C SER A 642 -46.17 -5.79 0.08
N PRO A 643 -45.44 -6.01 -1.04
CA PRO A 643 -44.19 -5.32 -1.37
C PRO A 643 -44.31 -3.81 -1.65
N GLU A 644 -45.42 -3.32 -2.20
CA GLU A 644 -45.58 -1.92 -2.57
C GLU A 644 -45.85 -1.01 -1.36
N LYS A 645 -46.65 -1.47 -0.39
CA LYS A 645 -46.90 -0.71 0.85
C LYS A 645 -45.65 -0.58 1.72
N LEU A 646 -44.73 -1.53 1.62
CA LEU A 646 -43.39 -1.45 2.22
C LEU A 646 -42.58 -0.29 1.61
N LYS A 647 -42.72 -0.10 0.30
CA LYS A 647 -42.00 0.91 -0.49
C LYS A 647 -42.56 2.32 -0.27
N GLU A 648 -43.89 2.47 -0.15
CA GLU A 648 -44.53 3.77 0.12
C GLU A 648 -44.24 4.30 1.53
N ARG A 649 -44.19 3.44 2.55
CA ARG A 649 -43.83 3.89 3.91
C ARG A 649 -42.34 4.21 4.07
N LEU A 650 -41.47 3.59 3.27
CA LEU A 650 -40.06 3.99 3.17
C LEU A 650 -39.89 5.40 2.58
N ALA A 651 -40.86 5.87 1.79
CA ALA A 651 -40.80 7.16 1.11
C ALA A 651 -41.36 8.34 1.93
N ALA A 652 -41.96 8.10 3.11
CA ALA A 652 -42.77 9.11 3.81
C ALA A 652 -42.31 9.50 5.24
N ILE A 653 -41.07 9.16 5.66
CA ILE A 653 -40.59 9.49 7.01
C ILE A 653 -39.59 10.67 6.99
N PRO A 654 -39.84 11.77 7.73
CA PRO A 654 -38.95 12.94 7.80
C PRO A 654 -37.72 12.74 8.72
N ALA A 655 -36.69 13.54 8.45
CA ALA A 655 -35.41 13.61 9.14
C ALA A 655 -35.53 14.22 10.56
N GLY A 656 -35.04 13.49 11.57
CA GLY A 656 -34.81 13.99 12.93
C GLY A 656 -34.66 12.89 13.99
N GLU A 657 -33.72 11.94 13.97
CA GLU A 657 -32.48 11.69 13.21
C GLU A 657 -31.76 10.63 14.07
N ALA A 658 -30.95 9.66 13.63
CA ALA A 658 -30.47 9.14 12.35
C ALA A 658 -29.50 8.01 12.79
N ALA A 659 -29.22 6.91 12.12
CA ALA A 659 -29.29 6.59 10.71
C ALA A 659 -29.33 5.05 10.56
N LEU A 660 -30.20 4.58 9.67
CA LEU A 660 -30.12 3.27 8.98
C LEU A 660 -28.78 3.16 8.23
N PRO A 661 -28.23 1.96 7.87
CA PRO A 661 -28.78 1.25 6.70
C PRO A 661 -28.42 -0.26 6.46
N VAL A 662 -29.37 -1.00 5.85
CA VAL A 662 -29.17 -2.10 4.86
C VAL A 662 -29.10 -3.54 5.41
N ALA A 663 -30.08 -4.44 5.23
CA ALA A 663 -30.89 -4.81 4.06
C ALA A 663 -30.18 -5.48 2.87
N LEU A 664 -28.90 -5.91 2.98
CA LEU A 664 -28.18 -6.57 1.87
C LEU A 664 -27.81 -8.05 2.05
N ASP A 665 -28.22 -8.72 3.12
CA ASP A 665 -27.94 -10.17 3.24
C ASP A 665 -29.16 -11.07 3.00
N LEU A 666 -30.38 -10.53 2.91
CA LEU A 666 -31.54 -11.36 2.53
C LEU A 666 -31.44 -11.88 1.08
N ALA A 667 -30.63 -11.25 0.23
CA ALA A 667 -30.30 -11.73 -1.12
C ALA A 667 -29.24 -12.85 -1.15
N LYS A 668 -28.47 -13.07 -0.07
CA LYS A 668 -27.51 -14.18 0.04
C LYS A 668 -28.10 -15.44 0.66
N PHE A 669 -29.17 -15.27 1.45
CA PHE A 669 -29.96 -16.38 1.98
C PHE A 669 -31.11 -16.79 1.06
N ALA A 670 -31.56 -15.92 0.14
CA ALA A 670 -32.41 -16.33 -0.97
C ALA A 670 -31.61 -17.20 -1.97
N PRO A 671 -32.22 -18.24 -2.55
CA PRO A 671 -31.53 -19.11 -3.51
C PRO A 671 -30.92 -18.31 -4.66
N PRO A 672 -29.78 -18.78 -5.20
CA PRO A 672 -28.98 -17.98 -6.11
C PRO A 672 -29.72 -17.73 -7.42
N GLY A 673 -29.88 -16.45 -7.75
CA GLY A 673 -30.01 -15.99 -9.14
C GLY A 673 -31.41 -16.06 -9.75
N ILE A 674 -32.33 -15.22 -9.29
CA ILE A 674 -33.37 -14.70 -10.19
C ILE A 674 -33.36 -13.17 -10.05
N ALA A 675 -32.94 -12.48 -11.10
CA ALA A 675 -33.08 -11.04 -11.19
C ALA A 675 -34.55 -10.68 -10.92
N TYR A 676 -34.79 -9.89 -9.87
CA TYR A 676 -36.13 -9.44 -9.45
C TYR A 676 -36.72 -8.50 -10.52
N ARG A 677 -37.17 -9.05 -11.64
CA ARG A 677 -38.41 -8.57 -12.25
C ARG A 677 -39.51 -9.00 -11.28
N ASP A 678 -40.51 -8.15 -11.07
CA ASP A 678 -41.74 -8.57 -10.39
C ASP A 678 -42.15 -9.93 -10.99
N PRO A 679 -42.07 -11.03 -10.24
CA PRO A 679 -42.25 -12.36 -10.80
C PRO A 679 -43.68 -12.53 -11.34
N VAL A 680 -44.65 -11.78 -10.83
CA VAL A 680 -46.00 -11.72 -11.42
C VAL A 680 -45.95 -11.03 -12.78
N ALA A 681 -45.22 -9.91 -12.93
CA ALA A 681 -45.03 -9.23 -14.21
C ALA A 681 -44.19 -10.05 -15.21
N ALA A 682 -43.12 -10.73 -14.78
CA ALA A 682 -42.29 -11.59 -15.62
C ALA A 682 -43.06 -12.83 -16.10
N VAL A 683 -43.93 -13.37 -15.25
CA VAL A 683 -44.85 -14.44 -15.64
C VAL A 683 -45.90 -13.91 -16.60
N LYS A 684 -46.45 -12.72 -16.37
CA LYS A 684 -47.38 -12.08 -17.32
C LYS A 684 -46.73 -11.85 -18.69
N GLU A 685 -45.48 -11.41 -18.75
CA GLU A 685 -44.72 -11.28 -20.00
C GLU A 685 -44.48 -12.65 -20.70
N LYS A 686 -44.13 -13.68 -19.93
CA LYS A 686 -44.01 -15.06 -20.46
C LYS A 686 -45.35 -15.62 -20.92
N LEU A 687 -46.43 -15.29 -20.22
CA LEU A 687 -47.78 -15.65 -20.57
C LEU A 687 -48.22 -14.94 -21.85
N ASP A 688 -47.92 -13.66 -22.00
CA ASP A 688 -48.20 -12.87 -23.21
C ASP A 688 -47.37 -13.37 -24.41
N LYS A 689 -46.16 -13.88 -24.16
CA LYS A 689 -45.36 -14.58 -25.19
C LYS A 689 -45.99 -15.91 -25.58
N LEU A 690 -46.41 -16.71 -24.60
CA LEU A 690 -47.07 -18.01 -24.82
C LEU A 690 -48.43 -17.85 -25.53
N GLU A 691 -49.17 -16.79 -25.21
CA GLU A 691 -50.42 -16.43 -25.87
C GLU A 691 -50.19 -16.07 -27.34
N ARG A 692 -49.16 -15.25 -27.63
CA ARG A 692 -48.78 -14.85 -29.00
C ARG A 692 -48.23 -16.00 -29.84
N GLU A 693 -47.38 -16.85 -29.29
CA GLU A 693 -46.67 -17.88 -30.05
C GLU A 693 -47.50 -19.15 -30.23
N VAL A 694 -48.37 -19.49 -29.28
CA VAL A 694 -48.97 -20.83 -29.24
C VAL A 694 -50.48 -20.82 -29.13
N ILE A 695 -51.07 -19.94 -28.30
CA ILE A 695 -52.54 -19.86 -28.23
C ILE A 695 -53.08 -19.37 -29.58
N ALA A 696 -52.45 -18.38 -30.21
CA ALA A 696 -52.82 -17.89 -31.53
C ALA A 696 -52.74 -18.98 -32.63
N ASP A 697 -51.71 -19.82 -32.63
CA ASP A 697 -51.56 -20.93 -33.59
C ASP A 697 -52.40 -22.18 -33.21
N SER A 698 -53.03 -22.18 -32.02
CA SER A 698 -53.89 -23.27 -31.55
C SER A 698 -55.37 -22.95 -31.66
N ASP A 699 -55.77 -21.81 -32.24
CA ASP A 699 -57.18 -21.40 -32.40
C ASP A 699 -57.91 -22.19 -33.52
N LEU A 700 -57.81 -23.51 -33.44
CA LEU A 700 -58.35 -24.46 -34.41
C LEU A 700 -59.67 -25.04 -33.90
N TYR A 701 -60.55 -25.36 -34.84
CA TYR A 701 -61.72 -26.18 -34.55
C TYR A 701 -61.29 -27.65 -34.52
N GLU A 702 -61.79 -28.43 -33.57
CA GLU A 702 -61.46 -29.85 -33.42
C GLU A 702 -62.69 -30.70 -33.73
N LEU A 703 -62.52 -31.65 -34.64
CA LEU A 703 -63.51 -32.66 -34.97
C LEU A 703 -62.88 -34.03 -34.77
N ILE A 704 -63.52 -34.87 -33.98
CA ILE A 704 -63.02 -36.21 -33.66
C ILE A 704 -63.94 -37.21 -34.32
N LEU A 705 -63.41 -38.00 -35.25
CA LEU A 705 -64.11 -39.11 -35.89
C LEU A 705 -63.63 -40.42 -35.28
N ALA A 706 -64.55 -41.33 -34.97
CA ALA A 706 -64.19 -42.67 -34.52
C ALA A 706 -64.59 -43.73 -35.54
N ASP A 707 -63.71 -44.71 -35.75
CA ASP A 707 -64.04 -45.91 -36.53
C ASP A 707 -64.79 -46.94 -35.68
N ALA A 708 -65.27 -48.02 -36.33
CA ALA A 708 -66.01 -49.07 -35.65
C ALA A 708 -65.17 -49.89 -34.64
N ALA A 709 -63.83 -49.81 -34.71
CA ALA A 709 -62.91 -50.45 -33.78
C ALA A 709 -62.58 -49.56 -32.56
N GLY A 710 -63.10 -48.31 -32.54
CA GLY A 710 -62.84 -47.35 -31.47
C GLY A 710 -61.57 -46.52 -31.65
N GLY A 711 -60.93 -46.58 -32.83
CA GLY A 711 -59.80 -45.72 -33.18
C GLY A 711 -60.25 -44.26 -33.34
N GLU A 712 -59.62 -43.33 -32.61
CA GLU A 712 -59.95 -41.91 -32.66
C GLU A 712 -59.06 -41.14 -33.65
N TYR A 713 -59.70 -40.44 -34.59
CA TYR A 713 -59.03 -39.61 -35.58
C TYR A 713 -59.39 -38.15 -35.36
N ARG A 714 -58.38 -37.33 -35.03
CA ARG A 714 -58.59 -35.93 -34.65
C ARG A 714 -58.21 -34.98 -35.77
N PHE A 715 -59.20 -34.27 -36.30
CA PHE A 715 -59.04 -33.30 -37.36
C PHE A 715 -59.06 -31.89 -36.77
N TYR A 716 -58.06 -31.08 -37.14
CA TYR A 716 -57.95 -29.69 -36.72
C TYR A 716 -58.17 -28.76 -37.92
N SER A 717 -59.16 -27.89 -37.85
CA SER A 717 -59.54 -26.97 -38.94
C SER A 717 -59.17 -25.53 -38.61
N VAL A 718 -58.51 -24.83 -39.55
CA VAL A 718 -58.12 -23.41 -39.42
C VAL A 718 -59.29 -22.45 -39.59
N THR A 719 -60.33 -22.88 -40.32
CA THR A 719 -61.58 -22.15 -40.47
C THR A 719 -62.73 -22.96 -39.87
N GLU A 720 -63.80 -22.27 -39.49
CA GLU A 720 -65.00 -22.94 -39.02
C GLU A 720 -65.53 -23.88 -40.11
N PRO A 721 -65.69 -25.18 -39.82
CA PRO A 721 -66.19 -26.13 -40.79
C PRO A 721 -67.58 -25.74 -41.30
N LYS A 722 -67.84 -26.00 -42.58
CA LYS A 722 -69.11 -25.63 -43.22
C LYS A 722 -69.96 -26.86 -43.47
N VAL A 723 -71.17 -26.86 -42.93
CA VAL A 723 -72.17 -27.91 -43.21
C VAL A 723 -73.02 -27.49 -44.40
N LEU A 724 -73.06 -28.33 -45.43
CA LEU A 724 -73.92 -28.16 -46.59
C LEU A 724 -75.20 -28.96 -46.37
N PHE A 725 -76.33 -28.26 -46.41
CA PHE A 725 -77.66 -28.84 -46.26
C PHE A 725 -78.30 -29.11 -47.63
N SER A 726 -79.13 -30.15 -47.72
CA SER A 726 -80.01 -30.38 -48.85
C SER A 726 -81.10 -29.30 -48.93
N SER A 727 -81.81 -29.23 -50.06
CA SER A 727 -83.02 -28.41 -50.22
C SER A 727 -84.14 -28.75 -49.23
N THR A 728 -84.07 -29.91 -48.57
CA THR A 728 -85.00 -30.36 -47.52
C THR A 728 -84.52 -30.06 -46.10
N GLY A 729 -83.42 -29.31 -45.93
CA GLY A 729 -82.89 -28.90 -44.63
C GLY A 729 -82.08 -29.99 -43.89
N VAL A 730 -81.69 -31.07 -44.58
CA VAL A 730 -80.91 -32.18 -43.99
C VAL A 730 -79.42 -32.00 -44.32
N ALA A 731 -78.54 -32.09 -43.32
CA ALA A 731 -77.09 -32.03 -43.53
C ALA A 731 -76.61 -33.16 -44.45
N LYS A 732 -75.97 -32.81 -45.58
CA LYS A 732 -75.56 -33.75 -46.65
C LYS A 732 -74.04 -33.94 -46.71
N SER A 733 -73.28 -32.88 -46.52
CA SER A 733 -71.81 -32.96 -46.47
C SER A 733 -71.23 -31.88 -45.56
N MET A 734 -69.99 -32.08 -45.12
CA MET A 734 -69.23 -31.13 -44.33
C MET A 734 -67.87 -30.88 -44.99
N GLU A 735 -67.49 -29.62 -45.07
CA GLU A 735 -66.18 -29.18 -45.57
C GLU A 735 -65.34 -28.63 -44.41
N LEU A 736 -64.11 -29.12 -44.30
CA LEU A 736 -63.13 -28.73 -43.30
C LEU A 736 -61.86 -28.24 -44.01
N ALA A 737 -61.18 -27.25 -43.43
CA ALA A 737 -59.85 -26.83 -43.89
C ALA A 737 -58.79 -27.38 -42.93
N VAL A 738 -58.41 -28.66 -43.11
CA VAL A 738 -57.57 -29.41 -42.18
C VAL A 738 -56.13 -28.91 -42.20
N SER A 739 -55.63 -28.51 -41.04
CA SER A 739 -54.23 -28.14 -40.86
C SER A 739 -53.42 -29.34 -40.38
N LEU A 740 -52.37 -29.69 -41.12
CA LEU A 740 -51.40 -30.71 -40.70
C LEU A 740 -50.13 -30.11 -40.08
N HIS A 741 -49.82 -28.83 -40.34
CA HIS A 741 -48.66 -28.15 -39.77
C HIS A 741 -48.98 -26.68 -39.48
N SER A 742 -48.18 -26.06 -38.61
CA SER A 742 -48.26 -24.63 -38.30
C SER A 742 -48.02 -23.78 -39.55
N GLY A 743 -48.80 -22.71 -39.73
CA GLY A 743 -48.68 -21.76 -40.83
C GLY A 743 -49.02 -22.27 -42.23
N GLN A 744 -49.49 -23.52 -42.39
CA GLN A 744 -49.98 -24.02 -43.67
C GLN A 744 -51.43 -23.59 -43.93
N GLU A 745 -51.74 -23.25 -45.18
CA GLU A 745 -53.13 -23.15 -45.63
C GLU A 745 -53.83 -24.49 -45.43
N GLY A 746 -55.05 -24.46 -44.87
CA GLY A 746 -55.79 -25.67 -44.54
C GLY A 746 -56.09 -26.50 -45.79
N ILE A 747 -55.77 -27.79 -45.73
CA ILE A 747 -56.05 -28.74 -46.81
C ILE A 747 -57.56 -29.01 -46.77
N PRO A 748 -58.29 -28.75 -47.88
CA PRO A 748 -59.72 -29.02 -47.91
C PRO A 748 -59.95 -30.52 -47.69
N PHE A 749 -60.90 -30.85 -46.82
CA PHE A 749 -61.31 -32.20 -46.49
C PHE A 749 -62.83 -32.26 -46.47
N TYR A 750 -63.40 -33.15 -47.26
CA TYR A 750 -64.85 -33.26 -47.43
C TYR A 750 -65.35 -34.57 -46.85
N LEU A 751 -66.36 -34.47 -45.99
CA LEU A 751 -67.07 -35.60 -45.42
C LEU A 751 -68.48 -35.67 -45.98
N GLN A 752 -68.84 -36.81 -46.57
CA GLN A 752 -70.22 -37.11 -46.92
C GLN A 752 -70.95 -37.64 -45.68
N LEU A 753 -72.15 -37.09 -45.43
CA LEU A 753 -72.98 -37.40 -44.27
C LEU A 753 -74.11 -38.33 -44.74
N TRP A 754 -74.04 -39.59 -44.34
CA TRP A 754 -75.08 -40.58 -44.62
C TRP A 754 -75.92 -40.78 -43.37
N ARG A 755 -77.17 -40.30 -43.41
CA ARG A 755 -78.12 -40.55 -42.33
C ARG A 755 -78.59 -42.00 -42.43
N THR A 756 -78.23 -42.80 -41.44
CA THR A 756 -78.78 -44.13 -41.23
C THR A 756 -79.94 -44.01 -40.25
N ASP A 757 -81.15 -44.31 -40.72
CA ASP A 757 -82.33 -44.37 -39.86
C ASP A 757 -82.22 -45.64 -39.02
N GLY A 758 -81.82 -45.50 -37.76
CA GLY A 758 -81.71 -46.61 -36.82
C GLY A 758 -83.10 -47.12 -36.44
N SER A 759 -83.42 -48.36 -36.78
CA SER A 759 -84.49 -49.12 -36.14
C SER A 759 -84.08 -49.48 -34.71
N GLU A 760 -85.01 -49.23 -33.78
CA GLU A 760 -84.95 -49.43 -32.32
C GLU A 760 -84.08 -48.44 -31.52
N GLY A 761 -84.68 -47.30 -31.17
CA GLY A 761 -84.12 -46.35 -30.18
C GLY A 761 -84.17 -44.87 -30.55
N GLY A 762 -84.66 -44.49 -31.74
CA GLY A 762 -85.07 -43.12 -32.05
C GLY A 762 -83.96 -42.06 -32.11
N ARG A 763 -82.70 -42.42 -32.32
CA ARG A 763 -81.61 -41.46 -32.61
C ARG A 763 -81.07 -41.69 -34.01
N SER A 764 -81.13 -40.67 -34.85
CA SER A 764 -80.51 -40.69 -36.18
C SER A 764 -78.99 -40.76 -36.03
N ALA A 765 -78.39 -41.81 -36.58
CA ALA A 765 -76.94 -41.96 -36.63
C ALA A 765 -76.44 -41.48 -38.00
N TYR A 766 -75.27 -40.86 -38.01
CA TYR A 766 -74.60 -40.44 -39.24
C TYR A 766 -73.39 -41.32 -39.46
N ARG A 767 -73.25 -41.82 -40.68
CA ARG A 767 -72.01 -42.43 -41.17
C ARG A 767 -71.26 -41.37 -41.95
N PHE A 768 -69.96 -41.23 -41.67
CA PHE A 768 -69.11 -40.20 -42.27
C PHE A 768 -68.13 -40.87 -43.23
N GLN A 769 -68.15 -40.45 -44.49
CA GLN A 769 -67.29 -41.00 -45.53
C GLN A 769 -66.38 -39.91 -46.11
N PRO A 770 -65.05 -40.09 -46.09
CA PRO A 770 -64.12 -39.19 -46.79
C PRO A 770 -64.39 -39.16 -48.30
N SER A 771 -64.40 -37.99 -48.91
CA SER A 771 -64.49 -37.88 -50.38
C SER A 771 -63.09 -37.95 -51.04
N SER A 772 -63.02 -38.56 -52.23
CA SER A 772 -61.79 -39.05 -52.85
C SER A 772 -61.03 -38.03 -53.73
N GLN A 773 -60.81 -36.79 -53.25
CA GLN A 773 -60.14 -35.76 -54.06
C GLN A 773 -59.20 -34.82 -53.28
N THR A 774 -58.60 -35.25 -52.18
CA THR A 774 -57.79 -34.34 -51.32
C THR A 774 -56.38 -34.86 -51.06
N ALA A 775 -55.42 -33.96 -50.83
CA ALA A 775 -54.01 -34.33 -50.55
C ALA A 775 -53.84 -35.21 -49.29
N LEU A 776 -54.88 -35.31 -48.47
CA LEU A 776 -54.98 -36.17 -47.28
C LEU A 776 -55.15 -37.66 -47.59
N GLU A 777 -55.48 -38.05 -48.83
CA GLU A 777 -55.62 -39.47 -49.22
C GLU A 777 -54.37 -40.32 -48.94
N LYS A 778 -53.19 -39.69 -48.96
CA LYS A 778 -51.91 -40.34 -48.66
C LYS A 778 -51.81 -40.86 -47.22
N LEU A 779 -52.69 -40.42 -46.32
CA LEU A 779 -52.76 -40.87 -44.92
C LEU A 779 -53.63 -42.13 -44.73
N ALA A 780 -54.25 -42.71 -45.77
CA ALA A 780 -54.91 -44.03 -45.70
C ALA A 780 -56.01 -44.22 -44.61
N PHE A 781 -57.03 -43.38 -44.59
CA PHE A 781 -58.16 -43.46 -43.63
C PHE A 781 -59.08 -44.69 -43.82
N PRO A 782 -59.84 -45.10 -42.78
CA PRO A 782 -60.90 -46.08 -42.94
C PRO A 782 -61.98 -45.59 -43.91
N LYS A 783 -62.68 -46.53 -44.55
CA LYS A 783 -63.71 -46.24 -45.56
C LYS A 783 -64.92 -45.51 -44.97
N GLU A 784 -65.19 -45.71 -43.68
CA GLU A 784 -66.30 -45.10 -42.97
C GLU A 784 -65.96 -44.86 -41.49
N PHE A 785 -66.50 -43.77 -40.93
CA PHE A 785 -66.51 -43.49 -39.50
C PHE A 785 -67.95 -43.56 -38.99
N VAL A 786 -68.10 -43.98 -37.73
CA VAL A 786 -69.40 -44.26 -37.08
C VAL A 786 -69.79 -43.23 -36.02
N GLU A 787 -68.84 -42.44 -35.53
CA GLU A 787 -69.06 -41.41 -34.52
C GLU A 787 -68.37 -40.10 -34.93
N LEU A 788 -69.00 -38.97 -34.64
CA LEU A 788 -68.42 -37.64 -34.73
C LEU A 788 -68.63 -36.89 -33.41
N ARG A 789 -67.54 -36.35 -32.85
CA ARG A 789 -67.53 -35.49 -31.66
C ARG A 789 -66.93 -34.13 -32.02
N GLY A 790 -67.32 -33.09 -31.27
CA GLY A 790 -66.86 -31.71 -31.48
C GLY A 790 -67.84 -30.79 -32.23
N VAL A 791 -69.02 -31.30 -32.61
CA VAL A 791 -70.10 -30.53 -33.23
C VAL A 791 -71.48 -31.04 -32.78
N ASP A 792 -72.42 -30.13 -32.52
CA ASP A 792 -73.83 -30.48 -32.40
C ASP A 792 -74.47 -30.47 -33.79
N MET A 793 -74.82 -31.64 -34.33
CA MET A 793 -75.38 -31.74 -35.69
C MET A 793 -76.82 -31.19 -35.80
N LYS A 794 -77.51 -30.91 -34.68
CA LYS A 794 -78.85 -30.29 -34.69
C LYS A 794 -78.78 -28.78 -34.89
N GLN A 795 -77.71 -28.16 -34.38
CA GLN A 795 -77.36 -26.76 -34.57
C GLN A 795 -75.83 -26.71 -34.71
N PRO A 796 -75.27 -26.63 -35.93
CA PRO A 796 -73.86 -26.87 -36.20
C PRO A 796 -72.96 -25.80 -35.55
N VAL A 797 -72.71 -25.97 -34.27
CA VAL A 797 -71.80 -25.17 -33.45
C VAL A 797 -70.55 -26.00 -33.27
N PHE A 798 -69.47 -25.55 -33.90
CA PHE A 798 -68.19 -26.24 -33.86
C PHE A 798 -67.39 -25.82 -32.63
N GLN A 799 -66.88 -26.80 -31.88
CA GLN A 799 -66.06 -26.51 -30.73
C GLN A 799 -64.61 -26.23 -31.16
N LYS A 800 -64.04 -25.17 -30.58
CA LYS A 800 -62.58 -24.98 -30.60
C LYS A 800 -61.90 -26.13 -29.86
N ALA A 801 -60.68 -26.43 -30.26
CA ALA A 801 -59.92 -27.54 -29.73
C ALA A 801 -59.83 -27.51 -28.19
N ALA A 802 -59.91 -28.68 -27.56
CA ALA A 802 -59.95 -28.78 -26.10
C ALA A 802 -58.69 -28.19 -25.42
N HIS A 803 -57.52 -28.34 -26.06
CA HIS A 803 -56.27 -27.75 -25.57
C HIS A 803 -56.26 -26.21 -25.67
N TYR A 804 -56.85 -25.62 -26.72
CA TYR A 804 -57.00 -24.17 -26.85
C TYR A 804 -57.91 -23.59 -25.77
N ARG A 805 -59.10 -24.18 -25.59
CA ARG A 805 -60.06 -23.77 -24.55
C ARG A 805 -59.42 -23.83 -23.15
N PHE A 806 -58.61 -24.86 -22.90
CA PHE A 806 -57.85 -24.98 -21.65
C PHE A 806 -56.78 -23.89 -21.52
N LEU A 807 -55.92 -23.70 -22.52
CA LEU A 807 -54.82 -22.73 -22.46
C LEU A 807 -55.34 -21.29 -22.33
N ALA A 808 -56.43 -20.93 -23.02
CA ALA A 808 -57.09 -19.64 -22.88
C ALA A 808 -57.63 -19.42 -21.46
N ARG A 809 -58.28 -20.44 -20.87
CA ARG A 809 -58.75 -20.40 -19.47
C ARG A 809 -57.59 -20.32 -18.48
N ALA A 810 -56.52 -21.07 -18.72
CA ALA A 810 -55.32 -21.06 -17.90
C ALA A 810 -54.66 -19.68 -17.92
N ALA A 811 -54.53 -19.07 -19.10
CA ALA A 811 -54.00 -17.72 -19.26
C ALA A 811 -54.84 -16.67 -18.52
N ALA A 812 -56.17 -16.72 -18.66
CA ALA A 812 -57.06 -15.81 -17.92
C ALA A 812 -56.89 -15.94 -16.40
N ARG A 813 -56.95 -17.16 -15.85
CA ARG A 813 -56.83 -17.40 -14.40
C ARG A 813 -55.47 -16.97 -13.84
N LEU A 814 -54.39 -17.20 -14.58
CA LEU A 814 -53.05 -16.78 -14.15
C LEU A 814 -52.85 -15.26 -14.28
N ARG A 815 -53.52 -14.60 -15.23
CA ARG A 815 -53.50 -13.14 -15.39
C ARG A 815 -54.24 -12.43 -14.26
N ASP A 816 -55.32 -13.04 -13.76
CA ASP A 816 -56.14 -12.53 -12.65
C ASP A 816 -55.50 -12.68 -11.27
N ALA A 817 -54.49 -13.54 -11.14
CA ALA A 817 -53.75 -13.72 -9.89
C ALA A 817 -52.99 -12.42 -9.50
N LYS A 818 -53.14 -11.98 -8.26
CA LYS A 818 -52.53 -10.75 -7.72
C LYS A 818 -51.28 -11.02 -6.92
N THR A 819 -51.15 -12.22 -6.35
CA THR A 819 -49.99 -12.63 -5.55
C THR A 819 -49.33 -13.89 -6.10
N LEU A 820 -48.06 -14.12 -5.73
CA LEU A 820 -47.35 -15.35 -6.07
C LEU A 820 -48.01 -16.60 -5.47
N GLU A 821 -48.58 -16.48 -4.27
CA GLU A 821 -49.28 -17.59 -3.62
C GLU A 821 -50.60 -17.93 -4.34
N GLU A 822 -51.35 -16.92 -4.78
CA GLU A 822 -52.51 -17.12 -5.66
C GLU A 822 -52.08 -17.78 -6.97
N MET A 823 -51.02 -17.28 -7.60
CA MET A 823 -50.51 -17.81 -8.86
C MET A 823 -50.04 -19.27 -8.74
N GLU A 824 -49.34 -19.64 -7.67
CA GLU A 824 -49.00 -21.03 -7.36
C GLU A 824 -50.25 -21.89 -7.19
N ARG A 825 -51.23 -21.43 -6.40
CA ARG A 825 -52.48 -22.14 -6.16
C ARG A 825 -53.27 -22.36 -7.45
N GLU A 826 -53.39 -21.33 -8.28
CA GLU A 826 -54.05 -21.41 -9.59
C GLU A 826 -53.29 -22.36 -10.52
N THR A 827 -51.96 -22.29 -10.56
CA THR A 827 -51.12 -23.20 -11.38
C THR A 827 -51.32 -24.66 -10.95
N GLY A 828 -51.31 -24.96 -9.66
CA GLY A 828 -51.59 -26.30 -9.14
C GLY A 828 -53.00 -26.78 -9.47
N SER A 829 -53.99 -25.90 -9.41
CA SER A 829 -55.37 -26.20 -9.84
C SER A 829 -55.46 -26.49 -11.34
N LEU A 830 -54.72 -25.75 -12.17
CA LEU A 830 -54.70 -25.91 -13.62
C LEU A 830 -53.99 -27.20 -14.02
N ILE A 831 -52.89 -27.58 -13.36
CA ILE A 831 -52.21 -28.85 -13.60
C ILE A 831 -53.14 -30.02 -13.29
N ARG A 832 -53.83 -30.01 -12.13
CA ARG A 832 -54.83 -31.04 -11.80
C ARG A 832 -55.93 -31.13 -12.86
N SER A 833 -56.49 -29.97 -13.24
CA SER A 833 -57.53 -29.90 -14.25
C SER A 833 -57.06 -30.38 -15.64
N ALA A 834 -55.78 -30.22 -15.98
CA ALA A 834 -55.21 -30.71 -17.24
C ALA A 834 -55.05 -32.23 -17.23
N VAL A 835 -54.52 -32.79 -16.13
CA VAL A 835 -54.33 -34.23 -15.94
C VAL A 835 -55.67 -34.97 -16.03
N GLU A 836 -56.73 -34.43 -15.40
CA GLU A 836 -58.07 -35.00 -15.38
C GLU A 836 -58.86 -34.82 -16.70
N ASN A 837 -58.40 -33.98 -17.63
CA ASN A 837 -59.14 -33.64 -18.85
C ASN A 837 -59.12 -34.78 -19.88
N ARG A 838 -60.21 -35.51 -20.05
CA ARG A 838 -60.29 -36.62 -21.03
C ARG A 838 -60.52 -36.18 -22.48
N GLU A 839 -60.94 -34.94 -22.73
CA GLU A 839 -61.19 -34.43 -24.09
C GLU A 839 -59.90 -33.99 -24.80
N MET A 840 -58.90 -33.55 -24.05
CA MET A 840 -57.66 -33.01 -24.61
C MET A 840 -56.79 -34.08 -25.26
N ASN A 841 -56.24 -33.77 -26.44
CA ASN A 841 -55.25 -34.60 -27.11
C ASN A 841 -54.09 -34.93 -26.13
N PRO A 842 -53.75 -36.22 -25.90
CA PRO A 842 -52.74 -36.65 -24.94
C PRO A 842 -51.39 -35.93 -25.08
N TYR A 843 -50.91 -35.73 -26.31
CA TYR A 843 -49.67 -35.00 -26.57
C TYR A 843 -49.79 -33.53 -26.11
N MET A 844 -50.87 -32.85 -26.49
CA MET A 844 -51.10 -31.45 -26.10
C MET A 844 -51.34 -31.29 -24.60
N LYS A 845 -51.84 -32.34 -23.92
CA LYS A 845 -51.97 -32.39 -22.47
C LYS A 845 -50.61 -32.44 -21.78
N VAL A 846 -49.69 -33.28 -22.25
CA VAL A 846 -48.30 -33.31 -21.76
C VAL A 846 -47.63 -31.95 -21.98
N VAL A 847 -47.78 -31.36 -23.17
CA VAL A 847 -47.24 -30.03 -23.49
C VAL A 847 -47.81 -28.94 -22.56
N ALA A 848 -49.11 -28.95 -22.30
CA ALA A 848 -49.76 -27.99 -21.42
C ALA A 848 -49.29 -28.12 -19.95
N VAL A 849 -49.23 -29.35 -19.43
CA VAL A 849 -48.74 -29.62 -18.07
C VAL A 849 -47.27 -29.25 -17.92
N LYS A 850 -46.42 -29.64 -18.87
CA LYS A 850 -44.99 -29.27 -18.90
C LYS A 850 -44.82 -27.75 -18.82
N ARG A 851 -45.57 -26.99 -19.62
CA ARG A 851 -45.49 -25.53 -19.62
C ARG A 851 -45.95 -24.91 -18.31
N LEU A 852 -47.01 -25.43 -17.70
CA LEU A 852 -47.45 -24.96 -16.37
C LEU A 852 -46.40 -25.24 -15.30
N LEU A 853 -45.70 -26.38 -15.37
CA LEU A 853 -44.58 -26.70 -14.48
C LEU A 853 -43.35 -25.83 -14.76
N GLU A 854 -43.03 -25.53 -16.02
CA GLU A 854 -41.97 -24.59 -16.39
C GLU A 854 -42.27 -23.15 -15.96
N LEU A 855 -43.54 -22.74 -16.03
CA LEU A 855 -44.02 -21.49 -15.47
C LEU A 855 -43.84 -21.51 -13.95
N LEU A 856 -44.29 -22.56 -13.26
CA LEU A 856 -44.10 -22.71 -11.80
C LEU A 856 -42.63 -22.57 -11.39
N ARG A 857 -41.72 -23.24 -12.13
CA ARG A 857 -40.27 -23.11 -11.94
C ARG A 857 -39.78 -21.67 -12.15
N ALA A 858 -40.35 -20.95 -13.10
CA ALA A 858 -39.93 -19.59 -13.43
C ALA A 858 -40.25 -18.55 -12.36
N PHE A 859 -41.28 -18.77 -11.52
CA PHE A 859 -41.68 -17.80 -10.49
C PHE A 859 -41.57 -18.30 -9.06
N SER A 860 -41.24 -19.58 -8.84
CA SER A 860 -41.06 -20.12 -7.50
C SER A 860 -39.87 -21.07 -7.43
N PHE A 861 -38.82 -20.62 -6.75
CA PHE A 861 -37.58 -21.37 -6.59
C PHE A 861 -37.75 -22.65 -5.75
N PHE A 862 -38.81 -22.72 -4.91
CA PHE A 862 -39.03 -23.83 -4.00
C PHE A 862 -39.29 -25.16 -4.71
N TYR A 863 -39.63 -25.09 -6.00
CA TYR A 863 -39.97 -26.24 -6.83
C TYR A 863 -38.83 -26.65 -7.76
N ASP A 864 -37.71 -25.92 -7.83
CA ASP A 864 -36.68 -26.12 -8.87
C ASP A 864 -36.10 -27.56 -8.85
N VAL A 865 -35.79 -28.06 -7.66
CA VAL A 865 -35.24 -29.41 -7.46
C VAL A 865 -36.28 -30.49 -7.80
N GLN A 866 -37.51 -30.34 -7.30
CA GLN A 866 -38.61 -31.30 -7.46
C GLN A 866 -39.10 -31.35 -8.91
N LEU A 867 -39.13 -30.20 -9.59
CA LEU A 867 -39.60 -30.09 -10.97
C LEU A 867 -38.59 -30.63 -11.97
N THR A 868 -37.29 -30.67 -11.64
CA THR A 868 -36.27 -31.18 -12.56
C THR A 868 -36.53 -32.64 -12.93
N ASP A 869 -36.80 -33.51 -11.96
CA ASP A 869 -37.12 -34.92 -12.22
C ASP A 869 -38.48 -35.09 -12.92
N ILE A 870 -39.49 -34.34 -12.49
CA ILE A 870 -40.83 -34.38 -13.07
C ILE A 870 -40.80 -33.95 -14.55
N LEU A 871 -40.15 -32.82 -14.85
CA LEU A 871 -39.98 -32.31 -16.20
C LEU A 871 -39.16 -33.28 -17.05
N TYR A 872 -38.12 -33.91 -16.49
CA TYR A 872 -37.34 -34.93 -17.19
C TYR A 872 -38.19 -36.16 -17.55
N ARG A 873 -39.04 -36.65 -16.64
CA ARG A 873 -39.95 -37.77 -16.92
C ARG A 873 -40.98 -37.42 -18.00
N LEU A 874 -41.58 -36.23 -17.91
CA LEU A 874 -42.51 -35.74 -18.94
C LEU A 874 -41.80 -35.53 -20.29
N ASP A 875 -40.58 -35.00 -20.26
CA ASP A 875 -39.74 -34.86 -21.46
C ASP A 875 -39.44 -36.21 -22.05
N ARG A 876 -39.09 -37.23 -21.26
CA ARG A 876 -38.84 -38.58 -21.77
C ARG A 876 -40.09 -39.21 -22.39
N SER A 877 -41.28 -39.01 -21.80
CA SER A 877 -42.55 -39.44 -22.42
C SER A 877 -42.89 -38.69 -23.71
N ASN A 878 -42.18 -37.59 -23.98
CA ASN A 878 -42.34 -36.75 -25.17
C ASN A 878 -41.11 -36.79 -26.11
N ALA A 879 -39.98 -37.36 -25.67
CA ALA A 879 -38.66 -37.25 -26.29
C ALA A 879 -38.38 -38.49 -27.12
N GLY A 880 -38.94 -38.46 -28.32
CA GLY A 880 -38.61 -39.37 -29.39
C GLY A 880 -39.70 -39.34 -30.43
N ARG A 881 -39.31 -39.06 -31.68
CA ARG A 881 -40.07 -39.27 -32.93
C ARG A 881 -40.91 -38.07 -33.37
N ASN A 882 -41.05 -37.94 -34.68
CA ASN A 882 -41.70 -36.84 -35.40
C ASN A 882 -43.23 -36.84 -35.16
N TRP A 883 -43.67 -36.77 -33.90
CA TRP A 883 -45.08 -36.77 -33.55
C TRP A 883 -45.74 -35.51 -34.09
N ASN A 884 -46.63 -35.66 -35.06
CA ASN A 884 -47.41 -34.57 -35.56
C ASN A 884 -48.79 -34.58 -34.91
N TRP A 885 -48.96 -33.89 -33.79
CA TRP A 885 -50.25 -33.88 -33.07
C TRP A 885 -51.45 -33.40 -33.89
N ARG A 886 -51.21 -32.72 -35.03
CA ARG A 886 -52.24 -32.29 -35.98
C ARG A 886 -52.57 -33.35 -37.05
N ASN A 887 -51.74 -34.38 -37.22
CA ASN A 887 -52.02 -35.53 -38.06
C ASN A 887 -53.12 -36.38 -37.40
N PRO A 888 -54.28 -36.58 -38.06
CA PRO A 888 -55.41 -37.27 -37.46
C PRO A 888 -55.15 -38.73 -37.09
N ARG A 889 -54.05 -39.34 -37.53
CA ARG A 889 -53.78 -40.77 -37.31
C ARG A 889 -52.86 -41.10 -36.16
N GLU A 890 -52.11 -40.15 -35.63
CA GLU A 890 -51.04 -40.43 -34.67
C GLU A 890 -51.54 -41.25 -33.46
N LEU A 891 -52.76 -40.97 -32.97
CA LEU A 891 -53.34 -41.68 -31.83
C LEU A 891 -53.63 -43.17 -32.12
N VAL A 892 -53.92 -43.51 -33.37
CA VAL A 892 -54.24 -44.87 -33.80
C VAL A 892 -52.99 -45.61 -34.24
N ASP A 893 -52.07 -44.90 -34.91
CA ASP A 893 -50.83 -45.49 -35.42
C ASP A 893 -49.80 -45.75 -34.30
N HIS A 894 -49.91 -45.06 -33.16
CA HIS A 894 -48.96 -45.15 -32.05
C HIS A 894 -49.62 -45.27 -30.65
N PRO A 895 -50.40 -46.33 -30.38
CA PRO A 895 -51.14 -46.46 -29.12
C PRO A 895 -50.25 -46.71 -27.88
N ASP A 896 -49.07 -47.29 -28.06
CA ASP A 896 -48.10 -47.48 -26.96
C ASP A 896 -47.57 -46.14 -26.43
N GLU A 897 -47.26 -45.21 -27.34
CA GLU A 897 -46.74 -43.89 -27.00
C GLU A 897 -47.81 -43.05 -26.27
N VAL A 898 -49.08 -43.18 -26.69
CA VAL A 898 -50.22 -42.56 -25.97
C VAL A 898 -50.33 -43.08 -24.54
N ARG A 899 -50.18 -44.40 -24.33
CA ARG A 899 -50.21 -44.99 -22.97
C ARG A 899 -49.05 -44.51 -22.10
N GLU A 900 -47.86 -44.34 -22.66
CA GLU A 900 -46.71 -43.79 -21.93
C GLU A 900 -46.94 -42.33 -21.51
N MET A 901 -47.51 -41.50 -22.39
CA MET A 901 -47.87 -40.11 -22.07
C MET A 901 -48.91 -40.04 -20.95
N GLU A 902 -49.94 -40.88 -21.00
CA GLU A 902 -50.97 -40.94 -19.96
C GLU A 902 -50.44 -41.47 -18.63
N ALA A 903 -49.56 -42.48 -18.66
CA ALA A 903 -48.91 -43.00 -17.47
C ALA A 903 -47.98 -41.98 -16.81
N ALA A 904 -47.22 -41.21 -17.60
CA ALA A 904 -46.35 -40.15 -17.11
C ALA A 904 -47.14 -39.02 -16.42
N LEU A 905 -48.31 -38.66 -16.98
CA LEU A 905 -49.22 -37.69 -16.38
C LEU A 905 -49.90 -38.22 -15.11
N ALA A 906 -50.31 -39.49 -15.10
CA ALA A 906 -50.93 -40.12 -13.94
C ALA A 906 -49.96 -40.29 -12.76
N ALA A 907 -48.66 -40.41 -13.03
CA ALA A 907 -47.60 -40.48 -12.02
C ALA A 907 -47.30 -39.12 -11.34
N LEU A 908 -47.94 -38.03 -11.76
CA LEU A 908 -47.75 -36.70 -11.20
C LEU A 908 -48.56 -36.52 -9.90
N ASP A 909 -47.89 -36.59 -8.76
CA ASP A 909 -48.50 -36.27 -7.46
C ASP A 909 -48.49 -34.75 -7.20
N VAL A 910 -49.46 -34.05 -7.80
CA VAL A 910 -49.60 -32.61 -7.68
C VAL A 910 -49.87 -32.19 -6.23
N THR A 911 -50.57 -33.00 -5.44
CA THR A 911 -50.91 -32.63 -4.06
C THR A 911 -49.64 -32.60 -3.19
N ARG A 912 -48.83 -33.65 -3.28
CA ARG A 912 -47.56 -33.74 -2.55
C ARG A 912 -46.58 -32.62 -2.93
N LEU A 913 -46.48 -32.29 -4.22
CA LEU A 913 -45.59 -31.23 -4.72
C LEU A 913 -45.86 -29.88 -4.04
N PHE A 914 -47.13 -29.50 -3.88
CA PHE A 914 -47.51 -28.22 -3.27
C PHE A 914 -47.44 -28.25 -1.73
N ASP A 915 -47.69 -29.40 -1.10
CA ASP A 915 -47.58 -29.53 0.36
C ASP A 915 -46.13 -29.47 0.86
N GLU A 916 -45.17 -30.00 0.10
CA GLU A 916 -43.74 -29.86 0.36
C GLU A 916 -43.31 -28.39 0.36
N VAL A 917 -43.76 -27.59 -0.61
CA VAL A 917 -43.41 -26.16 -0.68
C VAL A 917 -44.04 -25.33 0.42
N ARG A 918 -45.27 -25.65 0.85
CA ARG A 918 -45.87 -25.01 2.02
C ARG A 918 -45.05 -25.26 3.28
N LEU A 919 -44.56 -26.48 3.45
CA LEU A 919 -43.67 -26.83 4.56
C LEU A 919 -42.35 -26.04 4.50
N TYR A 920 -41.73 -25.94 3.32
CA TYR A 920 -40.51 -25.14 3.14
C TYR A 920 -40.74 -23.66 3.44
N ARG A 921 -41.81 -23.05 2.93
CA ARG A 921 -42.15 -21.64 3.25
C ARG A 921 -42.28 -21.40 4.74
N LYS A 922 -42.92 -22.33 5.47
CA LYS A 922 -43.08 -22.26 6.92
C LYS A 922 -41.74 -22.38 7.65
N LEU A 923 -40.87 -23.30 7.22
CA LEU A 923 -39.51 -23.47 7.74
C LEU A 923 -38.68 -22.19 7.55
N TRP A 924 -38.68 -21.64 6.33
CA TRP A 924 -37.94 -20.42 5.99
C TRP A 924 -38.46 -19.19 6.71
N LYS A 925 -39.79 -19.01 6.81
CA LYS A 925 -40.40 -17.95 7.61
C LYS A 925 -39.99 -18.03 9.08
N THR A 926 -39.94 -19.24 9.64
CA THR A 926 -39.49 -19.47 11.03
C THR A 926 -38.01 -19.13 11.19
N ALA A 927 -37.18 -19.48 10.20
CA ALA A 927 -35.76 -19.16 10.22
C ALA A 927 -35.49 -17.65 10.11
N LEU A 928 -36.23 -16.93 9.28
CA LEU A 928 -36.07 -15.48 9.07
C LEU A 928 -36.55 -14.64 10.26
N LEU A 929 -37.53 -15.11 11.02
CA LEU A 929 -38.04 -14.41 12.20
C LEU A 929 -37.15 -14.57 13.44
N ARG A 930 -36.15 -15.46 13.39
CA ARG A 930 -35.20 -15.67 14.49
C ARG A 930 -34.19 -14.54 14.50
N LYS A 931 -34.41 -13.55 15.39
CA LYS A 931 -33.42 -12.50 15.70
C LYS A 931 -32.23 -13.13 16.44
N PHE A 932 -31.02 -12.58 16.25
CA PHE A 932 -29.79 -13.04 16.91
C PHE A 932 -29.17 -11.96 17.78
N GLN A 933 -28.51 -12.38 18.85
CA GLN A 933 -27.74 -11.49 19.73
C GLN A 933 -26.33 -12.03 19.96
N ALA A 934 -25.36 -11.13 20.09
CA ALA A 934 -23.99 -11.49 20.48
C ALA A 934 -23.92 -11.69 21.99
N VAL A 935 -23.38 -12.82 22.43
CA VAL A 935 -23.39 -13.22 23.84
C VAL A 935 -22.01 -13.50 24.43
N GLY A 936 -20.98 -13.63 23.60
CA GLY A 936 -19.62 -13.87 24.07
C GLY A 936 -18.59 -13.98 22.96
N THR A 937 -17.38 -14.41 23.34
CA THR A 937 -16.24 -14.69 22.47
C THR A 937 -15.57 -16.02 22.80
N VAL A 938 -14.80 -16.53 21.85
CA VAL A 938 -13.83 -17.60 22.05
C VAL A 938 -12.51 -17.00 22.52
N GLU A 939 -11.95 -17.50 23.61
CA GLU A 939 -10.65 -17.08 24.17
C GLU A 939 -9.63 -18.21 24.14
N GLU A 940 -8.36 -17.87 24.02
CA GLU A 940 -7.25 -18.80 24.15
C GLU A 940 -6.57 -18.62 25.50
N LYS A 941 -6.51 -19.69 26.31
CA LYS A 941 -5.78 -19.70 27.58
C LYS A 941 -4.29 -20.02 27.36
N ALA A 942 -3.47 -19.70 28.35
CA ALA A 942 -2.07 -20.10 28.38
C ALA A 942 -1.94 -21.62 28.13
N GLY A 943 -1.28 -22.00 27.03
CA GLY A 943 -1.19 -23.38 26.56
C GLY A 943 -2.02 -23.71 25.31
N GLY A 944 -2.72 -22.74 24.72
CA GLY A 944 -3.41 -22.90 23.42
C GLY A 944 -4.82 -23.51 23.52
N GLU A 945 -5.34 -23.69 24.73
CA GLU A 945 -6.70 -24.22 24.93
C GLU A 945 -7.75 -23.14 24.61
N LEU A 946 -8.68 -23.45 23.71
CA LEU A 946 -9.81 -22.57 23.37
C LEU A 946 -10.97 -22.75 24.37
N THR A 947 -11.41 -21.64 24.94
CA THR A 947 -12.50 -21.54 25.92
C THR A 947 -13.55 -20.51 25.50
N LEU A 948 -14.71 -20.54 26.13
CA LEU A 948 -15.81 -19.61 25.91
C LEU A 948 -15.85 -18.58 27.02
N ARG A 949 -15.99 -17.32 26.64
CA ARG A 949 -16.25 -16.22 27.56
C ARG A 949 -17.49 -15.46 27.14
N LEU A 950 -18.44 -15.32 28.05
CA LEU A 950 -19.64 -14.53 27.83
C LEU A 950 -19.40 -13.06 28.21
N PHE A 951 -20.00 -12.13 27.47
CA PHE A 951 -19.91 -10.69 27.76
C PHE A 951 -20.68 -10.32 29.03
N ALA A 952 -21.79 -11.00 29.27
CA ALA A 952 -22.68 -10.81 30.40
C ALA A 952 -23.35 -12.16 30.75
N PRO A 953 -23.97 -12.29 31.94
CA PRO A 953 -24.80 -13.45 32.28
C PRO A 953 -26.09 -13.45 31.45
N VAL A 954 -25.98 -13.79 30.17
CA VAL A 954 -27.09 -13.89 29.23
C VAL A 954 -27.56 -15.34 29.23
N ARG A 955 -28.86 -15.57 29.44
CA ARG A 955 -29.45 -16.90 29.22
C ARG A 955 -29.36 -17.24 27.74
N PHE A 956 -29.20 -18.51 27.38
CA PHE A 956 -29.31 -18.99 25.98
C PHE A 956 -29.58 -20.50 26.00
N ARG A 957 -30.20 -21.01 24.93
CA ARG A 957 -30.40 -22.47 24.72
C ARG A 957 -29.35 -23.11 23.82
N GLU A 958 -28.65 -22.30 23.03
CA GLU A 958 -27.62 -22.76 22.11
C GLU A 958 -26.72 -21.58 21.79
N LEU A 959 -25.42 -21.85 21.71
CA LEU A 959 -24.41 -20.91 21.24
C LEU A 959 -24.06 -21.25 19.81
N TRP A 960 -24.16 -20.27 18.95
CA TRP A 960 -23.88 -20.35 17.55
C TRP A 960 -22.55 -19.69 17.25
N VAL A 961 -21.82 -20.27 16.32
CA VAL A 961 -20.58 -19.72 15.79
C VAL A 961 -20.65 -19.72 14.27
N VAL A 962 -20.01 -18.75 13.64
CA VAL A 962 -19.81 -18.77 12.19
C VAL A 962 -18.69 -19.75 11.87
N ASP A 963 -18.89 -20.63 10.91
CA ASP A 963 -17.93 -21.65 10.51
C ASP A 963 -16.67 -20.99 9.93
N SER A 964 -15.53 -21.11 10.63
CA SER A 964 -14.26 -20.53 10.19
C SER A 964 -13.62 -21.26 8.99
N VAL A 965 -14.10 -22.47 8.67
CA VAL A 965 -13.66 -23.29 7.53
C VAL A 965 -14.61 -23.08 6.34
N GLY A 966 -15.91 -23.20 6.58
CA GLY A 966 -16.95 -23.12 5.55
C GLY A 966 -17.26 -21.72 5.04
N LYS A 967 -16.94 -20.68 5.84
CA LYS A 967 -17.31 -19.25 5.67
C LYS A 967 -18.84 -19.04 5.54
N ASP A 968 -19.37 -18.04 6.24
CA ASP A 968 -20.78 -17.59 6.17
C ASP A 968 -21.87 -18.61 6.58
N LYS A 969 -21.51 -19.73 7.23
CA LYS A 969 -22.46 -20.74 7.72
C LYS A 969 -22.45 -20.82 9.24
N PHE A 970 -23.60 -21.04 9.86
CA PHE A 970 -23.67 -21.19 11.32
C PHE A 970 -23.45 -22.65 11.76
N ARG A 971 -22.89 -22.83 12.95
CA ARG A 971 -22.83 -24.10 13.69
C ARG A 971 -23.20 -23.86 15.14
N ILE A 972 -23.90 -24.82 15.75
CA ILE A 972 -24.08 -24.83 17.19
C ILE A 972 -22.79 -25.37 17.80
N LEU A 973 -22.16 -24.56 18.63
CA LEU A 973 -20.89 -24.83 19.27
C LEU A 973 -21.07 -25.48 20.66
N CYS A 974 -22.08 -25.04 21.41
CA CYS A 974 -22.31 -25.52 22.78
C CYS A 974 -23.77 -25.29 23.19
N LEU A 975 -24.30 -26.20 24.02
CA LEU A 975 -25.58 -26.04 24.73
C LEU A 975 -25.32 -25.46 26.13
N PRO A 976 -26.29 -24.81 26.79
CA PRO A 976 -26.10 -24.18 28.10
C PRO A 976 -25.48 -25.10 29.15
N ASP A 977 -25.88 -26.38 29.19
CA ASP A 977 -25.35 -27.36 30.16
C ASP A 977 -23.86 -27.66 29.96
N SER A 978 -23.38 -27.60 28.71
CA SER A 978 -21.97 -27.81 28.36
C SER A 978 -21.12 -26.54 28.53
N ALA A 979 -21.75 -25.37 28.66
CA ALA A 979 -21.08 -24.09 28.83
C ALA A 979 -20.65 -23.82 30.29
N ALA A 980 -21.11 -24.62 31.25
CA ALA A 980 -20.85 -24.45 32.69
C ALA A 980 -19.36 -24.46 33.08
N GLY A 981 -18.49 -25.03 32.23
CA GLY A 981 -17.03 -25.01 32.40
C GLY A 981 -16.27 -24.09 31.44
N GLY A 982 -16.97 -23.32 30.59
CA GLY A 982 -16.36 -22.46 29.58
C GLY A 982 -15.50 -23.21 28.56
N ARG A 983 -15.63 -24.54 28.39
CA ARG A 983 -14.83 -25.31 27.44
C ARG A 983 -15.54 -25.48 26.11
N ILE A 984 -14.79 -25.40 25.02
CA ILE A 984 -15.28 -25.75 23.69
C ILE A 984 -15.10 -27.26 23.50
N PRO A 985 -16.17 -28.01 23.13
CA PRO A 985 -16.03 -29.43 22.82
C PRO A 985 -14.98 -29.65 21.73
N GLU A 986 -14.20 -30.72 21.85
CA GLU A 986 -13.03 -30.97 21.01
C GLU A 986 -13.35 -31.00 19.51
N GLU A 987 -14.49 -31.61 19.16
CA GLU A 987 -15.03 -31.69 17.80
C GLU A 987 -15.29 -30.32 17.14
N PHE A 988 -15.53 -29.27 17.93
CA PHE A 988 -15.80 -27.93 17.43
C PHE A 988 -14.58 -27.01 17.41
N ARG A 989 -13.47 -27.37 18.08
CA ARG A 989 -12.25 -26.53 18.16
C ARG A 989 -11.72 -26.14 16.79
N ARG A 990 -11.76 -27.04 15.81
CA ARG A 990 -11.31 -26.78 14.42
C ARG A 990 -12.10 -25.68 13.70
N TYR A 991 -13.32 -25.40 14.14
CA TYR A 991 -14.17 -24.35 13.58
C TYR A 991 -14.04 -23.04 14.35
N CYS A 992 -13.29 -23.02 15.44
CA CYS A 992 -13.12 -21.88 16.32
C CYS A 992 -11.76 -21.23 16.13
N PHE A 993 -11.70 -19.92 16.41
CA PHE A 993 -10.43 -19.23 16.58
C PHE A 993 -10.54 -18.19 17.70
N PRO A 994 -9.42 -17.82 18.33
CA PRO A 994 -9.41 -16.81 19.39
C PRO A 994 -9.99 -15.47 18.89
N GLY A 995 -10.88 -14.86 19.67
CA GLY A 995 -11.61 -13.63 19.32
C GLY A 995 -12.87 -13.85 18.47
N GLN A 996 -13.27 -15.09 18.21
CA GLN A 996 -14.49 -15.32 17.45
C GLN A 996 -15.74 -15.02 18.29
N VAL A 997 -16.70 -14.28 17.72
CA VAL A 997 -17.95 -13.92 18.40
C VAL A 997 -18.92 -15.11 18.44
N LEU A 998 -19.62 -15.24 19.57
CA LEU A 998 -20.67 -16.22 19.84
C LEU A 998 -22.04 -15.56 19.76
N PHE A 999 -22.99 -16.23 19.11
CA PHE A 999 -24.36 -15.77 18.93
C PHE A 999 -25.37 -16.66 19.63
N ALA A 1000 -26.52 -16.10 20.00
CA ALA A 1000 -27.67 -16.87 20.47
C ALA A 1000 -28.97 -16.38 19.81
N PRO A 1001 -29.92 -17.28 19.48
CA PRO A 1001 -31.26 -16.87 19.04
C PRO A 1001 -32.02 -16.18 20.17
N VAL A 1002 -32.67 -15.06 19.85
CA VAL A 1002 -33.45 -14.24 20.81
C VAL A 1002 -34.81 -14.89 21.11
N ASP A 1003 -35.31 -15.76 20.24
CA ASP A 1003 -36.57 -16.49 20.45
C ASP A 1003 -36.46 -17.64 21.46
N TRP A 1004 -35.24 -17.93 21.94
CA TRP A 1004 -34.91 -18.95 22.93
C TRP A 1004 -35.27 -20.39 22.55
N ARG A 1005 -35.66 -20.65 21.30
CA ARG A 1005 -36.04 -22.00 20.84
C ARG A 1005 -34.83 -22.72 20.26
N SER A 1006 -34.63 -23.97 20.65
CA SER A 1006 -33.55 -24.80 20.09
C SER A 1006 -33.80 -25.06 18.60
N THR A 1007 -32.77 -24.91 17.78
CA THR A 1007 -32.85 -25.27 16.36
C THR A 1007 -33.19 -26.75 16.21
N GLY A 1008 -32.67 -27.60 17.10
CA GLY A 1008 -32.95 -29.04 17.08
C GLY A 1008 -34.42 -29.37 17.29
N GLU A 1009 -35.08 -28.68 18.24
CA GLU A 1009 -36.52 -28.87 18.53
C GLU A 1009 -37.38 -28.43 17.34
N LEU A 1010 -37.09 -27.27 16.76
CA LEU A 1010 -37.79 -26.78 15.57
C LEU A 1010 -37.61 -27.73 14.38
N ALA A 1011 -36.38 -28.18 14.13
CA ALA A 1011 -36.08 -29.13 13.06
C ALA A 1011 -36.84 -30.45 13.22
N ALA A 1012 -36.90 -30.99 14.45
CA ALA A 1012 -37.66 -32.20 14.74
C ALA A 1012 -39.16 -32.02 14.50
N ALA A 1013 -39.73 -30.89 14.90
CA ALA A 1013 -41.14 -30.58 14.64
C ALA A 1013 -41.45 -30.51 13.13
N PHE A 1014 -40.60 -29.85 12.34
CA PHE A 1014 -40.77 -29.80 10.88
C PHE A 1014 -40.62 -31.17 10.24
N ARG A 1015 -39.64 -31.99 10.66
CA ARG A 1015 -39.48 -33.36 10.14
C ARG A 1015 -40.68 -34.25 10.45
N LYS A 1016 -41.27 -34.10 11.64
CA LYS A 1016 -42.50 -34.81 12.01
C LYS A 1016 -43.67 -34.42 11.10
N GLU A 1017 -43.87 -33.11 10.90
CA GLU A 1017 -44.90 -32.59 9.99
C GLU A 1017 -44.65 -33.05 8.53
N ALA A 1018 -43.39 -33.14 8.10
CA ALA A 1018 -43.01 -33.68 6.79
C ALA A 1018 -43.41 -35.16 6.66
N ALA A 1019 -43.06 -35.97 7.66
CA ALA A 1019 -43.36 -37.40 7.67
C ALA A 1019 -44.88 -37.68 7.66
N GLU A 1020 -45.66 -36.90 8.42
CA GLU A 1020 -47.13 -36.99 8.45
C GLU A 1020 -47.77 -36.68 7.09
N ARG A 1021 -47.11 -35.87 6.24
CA ARG A 1021 -47.57 -35.49 4.89
C ARG A 1021 -46.93 -36.29 3.76
N GLY A 1022 -46.07 -37.26 4.07
CA GLY A 1022 -45.27 -37.98 3.06
C GLY A 1022 -44.24 -37.10 2.33
N SER A 1023 -43.92 -35.93 2.89
CA SER A 1023 -42.99 -34.93 2.38
C SER A 1023 -41.57 -35.14 2.93
N ARG A 1024 -40.56 -34.56 2.25
CA ARG A 1024 -39.18 -34.50 2.75
C ARG A 1024 -38.73 -33.05 2.97
N ILE A 1025 -37.69 -32.88 3.78
CA ILE A 1025 -37.03 -31.58 3.99
C ILE A 1025 -35.62 -31.64 3.37
N ASP A 1026 -35.54 -31.34 2.09
CA ASP A 1026 -34.29 -31.37 1.33
C ASP A 1026 -33.58 -29.99 1.36
N MET A 1027 -34.36 -28.91 1.52
CA MET A 1027 -33.86 -27.54 1.65
C MET A 1027 -33.68 -27.14 3.12
N TRP A 1028 -32.48 -26.65 3.47
CA TRP A 1028 -32.17 -26.14 4.81
C TRP A 1028 -31.83 -24.65 4.76
N PRO A 1029 -32.42 -23.82 5.64
CA PRO A 1029 -32.08 -22.40 5.70
C PRO A 1029 -30.58 -22.21 6.00
N GLN A 1030 -29.87 -21.45 5.18
CA GLN A 1030 -28.45 -21.16 5.43
C GLN A 1030 -28.26 -20.35 6.73
N SER A 1031 -29.28 -19.60 7.16
CA SER A 1031 -29.28 -18.88 8.43
C SER A 1031 -29.46 -19.81 9.63
N TRP A 1032 -29.66 -21.12 9.41
CA TRP A 1032 -29.70 -22.12 10.47
C TRP A 1032 -28.41 -22.93 10.55
N PRO A 1033 -28.05 -23.43 11.74
CA PRO A 1033 -26.82 -24.19 11.94
C PRO A 1033 -26.76 -25.48 11.12
N LEU A 1034 -25.64 -25.70 10.44
CA LEU A 1034 -25.43 -26.87 9.58
C LEU A 1034 -25.49 -28.19 10.33
N ASN A 1035 -24.90 -28.25 11.52
CA ASN A 1035 -24.84 -29.45 12.35
C ASN A 1035 -26.20 -29.86 12.96
N ARG A 1036 -27.30 -29.20 12.58
CA ARG A 1036 -28.67 -29.59 12.93
C ARG A 1036 -29.53 -30.02 11.74
N ARG A 1037 -29.02 -29.92 10.51
CA ARG A 1037 -29.71 -30.31 9.27
C ARG A 1037 -30.07 -31.80 9.21
N GLY A 1038 -29.25 -32.67 9.81
CA GLY A 1038 -29.41 -34.12 9.85
C GLY A 1038 -28.05 -34.82 9.75
N ARG A 1039 -27.92 -36.01 10.32
CA ARG A 1039 -26.65 -36.78 10.50
C ARG A 1039 -26.13 -37.46 9.22
N GLU A 1040 -26.38 -36.89 8.04
CA GLU A 1040 -26.01 -37.52 6.75
C GLU A 1040 -24.76 -36.89 6.09
N ASP A 1041 -24.18 -35.83 6.66
CA ASP A 1041 -22.98 -35.15 6.13
C ASP A 1041 -21.78 -35.12 7.12
N GLU A 1042 -21.79 -35.98 8.15
CA GLU A 1042 -20.57 -36.40 8.89
C GLU A 1042 -20.24 -37.84 8.51
#